data_AF-A0A4D6LYC4-F1
#
_entry.id   AF-A0A4D6LYC4-F1
#
_cell.length_a   1.000
_cell.length_b   1.000
_cell.length_c   1.000
_cell.angle_alpha   90.00
_cell.angle_beta   90.00
_cell.angle_gamma   90.00
#
_symmetry.space_group_name_H-M   'P 1'
#
loop_
_entity.id
_entity.type
_entity.pdbx_description
1 polymer ?
#
loop_
_entity_poly.entity_id
_entity_poly.type
_entity_poly.pdbx_seq_one_letter_code
_entity_poly.pdbx_strand_id
1 'polypeptide(L)'
;MAMEILLVVFLLSNVAAGAEYSAGYNIRDDKVTNLPGQPPVKFDHYAGYVKLREEEDKALFYWFFEAQEAPSDKPLVLWLSGGPGCSSIAFGAAQEIGPFLVDGHERLTFNRYSWNRVANIIFLESPISVGFSYTNNSEDLSKLGDQVVALDNYAFLVGWFKRFPRFKSHEFYIVGESYGGHYAPQLAEVIHEGNRNGPYINLKGFMVGNAVINYVTDLKGVFDFALCHAIITKQVYDGIRETCDFTRKEQTKECSQNVGNFLEAYTDINIFSIYSPVCPADYDKPLSDTPNVAPYAVSEFDIWNMMPSTGYDPCEVIHVQKYFNKMDVQKAIHAYLPNMSQPHTVCSTKIKNWNDSPTTVLPVIQKLLRAGLRIWIYSGDTDGRVPLISTRYSLRELNLNVTEKWRVWFEEREVAGWVEEYEGGLTFASVRGAGHQVPVYKPQQALSLFSHFLSAQPLPKSFRFSLSPDISTRPTAMAMEILLVVFLLSNVAAGAEYSAGYNIRDDKVTNLPGQPPVKFDHYAGYVKLREEEDKALFYWFFEAQEAPSDKPLVLWLSGGPGCSSIAFGAAQEIGPFLVDGHERLTFNRYSWNRVANIIFLESPISVGFSYTNNSEDLSKLGDQVVALDNYAFLVGWFKRFPRFKSHEFYIVGESYGGHYAPQLAEVIHEGNRNGPYINLKGFMVGNAVINYVTDLKGVFDFALCHAIITKQVYDGIRETCDFTRKEQTKECSQNVGNFLEAYTDINIFSIYSPVCPADYDKPLSDTPNVAPYAVSEFDIWNMMPSTGYDPCEVIHVQKYFNKMDVQKAIHAYLPNMSQPHTVCSTKIKNWNDSPTTVLPVIQKLLRAGLRIWIYSGDTDGRVPLISTRYSLRELNLNVTEKWRVWFEEREVAGWVEEYEGGLTFASVRGAGHQVPVYKPQQALSLFSHFLSAQPLPSSRF
;
A
#
# COMPACT_ATOMS: atom_id res chain seq x y z
N MET A 1 -13.92 -43.84 -21.38
CA MET A 1 -13.35 -44.24 -22.69
C MET A 1 -11.99 -43.55 -22.79
N ALA A 2 -11.02 -44.06 -22.02
CA ALA A 2 -9.78 -43.34 -21.67
C ALA A 2 -8.71 -44.39 -21.36
N MET A 3 -8.21 -45.07 -22.39
CA MET A 3 -7.07 -45.98 -22.25
C MET A 3 -6.33 -46.27 -23.57
N GLU A 4 -6.50 -45.45 -24.62
CA GLU A 4 -5.95 -45.77 -25.96
C GLU A 4 -5.01 -44.71 -26.58
N ILE A 5 -4.69 -43.60 -25.90
CA ILE A 5 -3.78 -42.59 -26.49
C ILE A 5 -2.33 -42.70 -25.99
N LEU A 6 -2.04 -43.50 -24.94
CA LEU A 6 -0.68 -43.58 -24.38
C LEU A 6 0.25 -44.61 -25.06
N LEU A 7 -0.24 -45.39 -26.03
CA LEU A 7 0.49 -46.58 -26.53
C LEU A 7 1.22 -46.41 -27.88
N VAL A 8 1.12 -45.27 -28.57
CA VAL A 8 1.63 -45.14 -29.95
C VAL A 8 3.05 -44.53 -30.06
N VAL A 9 3.66 -44.08 -28.96
CA VAL A 9 5.02 -43.48 -29.01
C VAL A 9 6.13 -44.45 -28.53
N PHE A 10 5.81 -45.67 -28.10
CA PHE A 10 6.77 -46.55 -27.40
C PHE A 10 7.37 -47.74 -28.18
N LEU A 11 7.42 -47.67 -29.51
CA LEU A 11 8.10 -48.70 -30.31
C LEU A 11 9.12 -48.07 -31.25
N LEU A 12 10.36 -47.92 -30.76
CA LEU A 12 11.60 -48.37 -31.39
C LEU A 12 12.80 -48.03 -30.48
N SER A 13 13.78 -48.94 -30.46
CA SER A 13 15.11 -48.89 -29.82
C SER A 13 15.25 -49.29 -28.34
N ASN A 14 15.33 -50.60 -28.12
CA ASN A 14 16.05 -51.21 -27.00
C ASN A 14 16.97 -52.31 -27.56
N VAL A 15 18.19 -51.96 -27.99
CA VAL A 15 19.33 -52.89 -28.11
C VAL A 15 20.65 -52.10 -27.97
N ALA A 16 21.55 -52.65 -27.15
CA ALA A 16 22.98 -52.38 -26.99
C ALA A 16 23.42 -51.12 -26.21
N ALA A 17 23.83 -51.37 -24.97
CA ALA A 17 24.82 -50.57 -24.27
C ALA A 17 26.15 -50.56 -25.05
N GLY A 18 26.65 -49.37 -25.35
CA GLY A 18 27.94 -49.14 -25.99
C GLY A 18 28.00 -47.67 -26.41
N ALA A 19 29.05 -46.97 -26.00
CA ALA A 19 29.24 -45.54 -26.23
C ALA A 19 28.99 -45.13 -27.69
N GLU A 20 27.92 -44.37 -27.93
CA GLU A 20 27.79 -43.51 -29.11
C GLU A 20 27.80 -42.05 -28.64
N TYR A 21 28.99 -41.47 -28.77
CA TYR A 21 29.22 -40.03 -28.78
C TYR A 21 28.36 -39.43 -29.92
N SER A 22 27.30 -38.71 -29.58
CA SER A 22 26.72 -37.77 -30.52
C SER A 22 27.67 -36.59 -30.68
N ALA A 23 27.84 -36.14 -31.92
CA ALA A 23 28.79 -35.11 -32.31
C ALA A 23 28.62 -33.80 -31.51
N GLY A 24 29.66 -33.42 -30.76
CA GLY A 24 30.25 -32.08 -30.83
C GLY A 24 29.47 -30.87 -30.33
N TYR A 25 28.72 -30.94 -29.23
CA TYR A 25 28.25 -29.72 -28.55
C TYR A 25 29.16 -29.35 -27.37
N ASN A 26 29.91 -28.25 -27.50
CA ASN A 26 30.80 -27.76 -26.44
C ASN A 26 30.06 -26.75 -25.57
N ILE A 27 30.06 -26.95 -24.25
CA ILE A 27 29.48 -26.00 -23.28
C ILE A 27 30.10 -24.59 -23.40
N ARG A 28 31.34 -24.50 -23.91
CA ARG A 28 32.02 -23.23 -24.18
C ARG A 28 31.33 -22.40 -25.25
N ASP A 29 30.56 -23.01 -26.13
CA ASP A 29 29.91 -22.33 -27.25
C ASP A 29 28.76 -21.43 -26.78
N ASP A 30 28.13 -21.75 -25.64
CA ASP A 30 27.05 -20.93 -25.06
C ASP A 30 27.57 -19.91 -24.04
N LYS A 31 28.86 -19.96 -23.65
CA LYS A 31 29.40 -19.07 -22.62
C LYS A 31 29.33 -17.62 -23.10
N VAL A 32 28.70 -16.75 -22.32
CA VAL A 32 28.67 -15.31 -22.58
C VAL A 32 29.96 -14.70 -22.03
N THR A 33 30.69 -13.98 -22.88
CA THR A 33 32.03 -13.44 -22.53
C THR A 33 32.13 -11.92 -22.61
N ASN A 34 31.35 -11.28 -23.47
CA ASN A 34 31.42 -9.84 -23.73
C ASN A 34 30.02 -9.24 -23.92
N LEU A 35 29.18 -9.29 -22.88
CA LEU A 35 27.87 -8.65 -22.92
C LEU A 35 28.03 -7.12 -22.83
N PRO A 36 27.50 -6.34 -23.80
CA PRO A 36 27.63 -4.88 -23.81
C PRO A 36 27.14 -4.22 -22.51
N GLY A 37 28.01 -3.46 -21.85
CA GLY A 37 27.66 -2.74 -20.62
C GLY A 37 27.59 -3.60 -19.35
N GLN A 38 27.95 -4.88 -19.41
CA GLN A 38 27.94 -5.79 -18.26
C GLN A 38 28.85 -5.29 -17.12
N PRO A 39 28.32 -5.14 -15.88
CA PRO A 39 29.12 -4.90 -14.69
C PRO A 39 30.11 -6.05 -14.41
N PRO A 40 31.27 -5.80 -13.77
CA PRO A 40 32.21 -6.86 -13.42
C PRO A 40 31.58 -7.93 -12.51
N VAL A 41 31.71 -9.20 -12.90
CA VAL A 41 31.19 -10.35 -12.14
C VAL A 41 32.22 -11.48 -12.05
N LYS A 42 32.02 -12.39 -11.09
CA LYS A 42 32.89 -13.56 -10.84
C LYS A 42 32.24 -14.90 -11.13
N PHE A 43 30.98 -14.91 -11.56
CA PHE A 43 30.23 -16.11 -11.93
C PHE A 43 30.12 -16.23 -13.44
N ASP A 44 29.98 -17.46 -13.92
CA ASP A 44 29.76 -17.73 -15.33
C ASP A 44 28.27 -17.64 -15.69
N HIS A 45 27.99 -17.30 -16.94
CA HIS A 45 26.66 -17.29 -17.51
C HIS A 45 26.70 -17.72 -18.98
N TYR A 46 25.61 -18.36 -19.42
CA TYR A 46 25.52 -19.09 -20.67
C TYR A 46 24.18 -18.79 -21.32
N ALA A 47 24.15 -18.55 -22.62
CA ALA A 47 22.92 -18.32 -23.36
C ALA A 47 22.96 -19.05 -24.70
N GLY A 48 21.80 -19.43 -25.21
CA GLY A 48 21.73 -20.12 -26.49
C GLY A 48 20.43 -20.89 -26.66
N TYR A 49 20.43 -21.77 -27.66
CA TYR A 49 19.26 -22.54 -28.06
C TYR A 49 19.38 -24.01 -27.67
N VAL A 50 18.27 -24.60 -27.25
CA VAL A 50 18.10 -26.05 -27.13
C VAL A 50 16.98 -26.48 -28.06
N LYS A 51 17.31 -27.32 -29.05
CA LYS A 51 16.32 -27.97 -29.91
C LYS A 51 15.49 -28.95 -29.09
N LEU A 52 14.18 -28.94 -29.30
CA LEU A 52 13.26 -29.76 -28.52
C LEU A 52 13.30 -31.24 -28.94
N ARG A 53 13.40 -31.51 -30.25
CA ARG A 53 13.55 -32.84 -30.84
C ARG A 53 14.44 -32.74 -32.08
N GLU A 54 15.15 -33.81 -32.44
CA GLU A 54 16.09 -33.78 -33.58
C GLU A 54 15.41 -33.54 -34.92
N GLU A 55 14.19 -34.07 -35.07
CA GLU A 55 13.37 -34.02 -36.29
C GLU A 55 12.54 -32.71 -36.39
N GLU A 56 12.46 -31.94 -35.30
CA GLU A 56 11.65 -30.72 -35.24
C GLU A 56 12.51 -29.48 -35.48
N ASP A 57 12.02 -28.55 -36.30
CA ASP A 57 12.70 -27.29 -36.59
C ASP A 57 12.23 -26.15 -35.67
N LYS A 58 12.22 -26.44 -34.36
CA LYS A 58 11.92 -25.49 -33.29
C LYS A 58 12.88 -25.62 -32.11
N ALA A 59 13.19 -24.49 -31.48
CA ALA A 59 14.10 -24.42 -30.35
C ALA A 59 13.67 -23.34 -29.35
N LEU A 60 13.96 -23.59 -28.08
CA LEU A 60 13.78 -22.60 -27.02
C LEU A 60 15.12 -21.96 -26.67
N PHE A 61 15.10 -20.64 -26.51
CA PHE A 61 16.22 -19.83 -26.06
C PHE A 61 16.24 -19.77 -24.54
N TYR A 62 17.43 -19.86 -23.96
CA TYR A 62 17.63 -19.76 -22.52
C TYR A 62 18.78 -18.82 -22.17
N TRP A 63 18.74 -18.28 -20.97
CA TRP A 63 19.88 -17.61 -20.34
C TRP A 63 20.08 -18.16 -18.93
N PHE A 64 21.20 -18.84 -18.74
CA PHE A 64 21.60 -19.49 -17.50
C PHE A 64 22.67 -18.68 -16.77
N PHE A 65 22.48 -18.48 -15.47
CA PHE A 65 23.45 -17.85 -14.59
C PHE A 65 23.85 -18.83 -13.48
N GLU A 66 25.15 -19.06 -13.32
CA GLU A 66 25.64 -19.77 -12.16
C GLU A 66 25.41 -18.96 -10.87
N ALA A 67 25.37 -19.67 -9.76
CA ALA A 67 25.33 -19.02 -8.46
C ALA A 67 26.61 -18.18 -8.25
N GLN A 68 26.46 -17.03 -7.59
CA GLN A 68 27.58 -16.11 -7.34
C GLN A 68 28.69 -16.74 -6.50
N GLU A 69 28.33 -17.68 -5.63
CA GLU A 69 29.23 -18.41 -4.75
C GLU A 69 28.89 -19.91 -4.72
N ALA A 70 29.94 -20.74 -4.77
CA ALA A 70 29.86 -22.20 -4.67
C ALA A 70 28.76 -22.83 -5.57
N PRO A 71 28.74 -22.55 -6.89
CA PRO A 71 27.65 -23.00 -7.77
C PRO A 71 27.44 -24.51 -7.81
N SER A 72 28.47 -25.33 -7.50
CA SER A 72 28.35 -26.79 -7.37
C SER A 72 27.47 -27.26 -6.21
N ASP A 73 27.27 -26.40 -5.21
CA ASP A 73 26.60 -26.74 -3.95
C ASP A 73 25.21 -26.11 -3.88
N LYS A 74 24.83 -25.29 -4.87
CA LYS A 74 23.57 -24.55 -4.90
C LYS A 74 22.52 -25.28 -5.76
N PRO A 75 21.23 -25.14 -5.45
CA PRO A 75 20.17 -25.72 -6.26
C PRO A 75 20.15 -25.14 -7.68
N LEU A 76 19.55 -25.88 -8.61
CA LEU A 76 19.21 -25.42 -9.95
C LEU A 76 17.74 -25.00 -9.99
N VAL A 77 17.48 -23.81 -10.53
CA VAL A 77 16.16 -23.22 -10.58
C VAL A 77 15.82 -22.81 -12.00
N LEU A 78 14.65 -23.21 -12.48
CA LEU A 78 14.07 -22.73 -13.73
C LEU A 78 13.10 -21.58 -13.42
N TRP A 79 13.26 -20.43 -14.07
CA TRP A 79 12.33 -19.31 -14.02
C TRP A 79 11.45 -19.26 -15.27
N LEU A 80 10.13 -19.14 -15.07
CA LEU A 80 9.11 -19.01 -16.10
C LEU A 80 8.22 -17.79 -15.84
N SER A 81 8.37 -16.74 -16.63
CA SER A 81 7.38 -15.65 -16.67
C SER A 81 6.05 -16.12 -17.28
N GLY A 82 5.00 -15.32 -17.13
CA GLY A 82 3.64 -15.66 -17.58
C GLY A 82 3.26 -15.10 -18.96
N GLY A 83 2.13 -14.39 -19.00
CA GLY A 83 1.52 -13.86 -20.22
C GLY A 83 0.10 -14.42 -20.42
N PRO A 84 -0.09 -15.57 -21.10
CA PRO A 84 0.92 -16.46 -21.69
C PRO A 84 1.70 -15.80 -22.84
N GLY A 85 2.98 -16.18 -23.01
CA GLY A 85 3.80 -15.69 -24.13
C GLY A 85 4.72 -14.51 -23.82
N CYS A 86 4.99 -14.20 -22.56
CA CYS A 86 5.91 -13.13 -22.16
C CYS A 86 7.31 -13.67 -21.82
N SER A 87 8.33 -12.86 -22.09
CA SER A 87 9.74 -13.28 -22.00
C SER A 87 10.23 -13.30 -20.56
N SER A 88 10.70 -14.49 -20.13
CA SER A 88 11.46 -14.70 -18.89
C SER A 88 12.78 -13.94 -18.83
N ILE A 89 13.34 -13.57 -19.99
CA ILE A 89 14.59 -12.81 -20.05
C ILE A 89 14.32 -11.31 -19.91
N ALA A 90 13.29 -10.80 -20.58
CA ALA A 90 12.94 -9.38 -20.48
C ALA A 90 12.44 -9.03 -19.08
N PHE A 91 11.44 -9.75 -18.57
CA PHE A 91 10.87 -9.48 -17.26
C PHE A 91 11.76 -10.08 -16.15
N GLY A 92 11.81 -11.41 -16.08
CA GLY A 92 12.52 -12.12 -15.00
C GLY A 92 14.01 -11.76 -14.88
N ALA A 93 14.77 -11.86 -15.97
CA ALA A 93 16.22 -11.65 -15.90
C ALA A 93 16.63 -10.17 -15.87
N ALA A 94 15.96 -9.31 -16.64
CA ALA A 94 16.41 -7.94 -16.88
C ALA A 94 15.63 -6.84 -16.14
N GLN A 95 14.52 -7.17 -15.46
CA GLN A 95 13.78 -6.22 -14.62
C GLN A 95 13.65 -6.70 -13.17
N GLU A 96 13.55 -8.01 -12.95
CA GLU A 96 13.19 -8.56 -11.65
C GLU A 96 14.40 -9.12 -10.87
N ILE A 97 14.76 -10.38 -11.14
CA ILE A 97 15.59 -11.21 -10.24
C ILE A 97 16.97 -11.55 -10.79
N GLY A 98 17.21 -11.30 -12.08
CA GLY A 98 18.51 -11.58 -12.69
C GLY A 98 19.62 -10.66 -12.18
N PRO A 99 20.89 -11.01 -12.46
CA PRO A 99 22.04 -10.26 -11.93
C PRO A 99 22.24 -8.90 -12.60
N PHE A 100 21.62 -8.66 -13.75
CA PHE A 100 21.77 -7.45 -14.54
C PHE A 100 20.40 -6.87 -14.89
N LEU A 101 20.10 -5.66 -14.40
CA LEU A 101 18.86 -4.95 -14.72
C LEU A 101 19.12 -3.88 -15.78
N VAL A 102 18.18 -3.69 -16.70
CA VAL A 102 18.25 -2.62 -17.71
C VAL A 102 17.66 -1.34 -17.12
N ASP A 103 18.44 -0.25 -17.09
CA ASP A 103 17.98 1.05 -16.61
C ASP A 103 17.22 1.86 -17.69
N GLY A 104 16.67 3.01 -17.29
CA GLY A 104 15.98 3.96 -18.18
C GLY A 104 16.85 4.60 -19.29
N HIS A 105 18.10 4.16 -19.44
CA HIS A 105 19.04 4.60 -20.48
C HIS A 105 19.61 3.42 -21.27
N GLU A 106 18.95 2.25 -21.21
CA GLU A 106 19.36 1.03 -21.91
C GLU A 106 20.76 0.53 -21.51
N ARG A 107 21.15 0.73 -20.25
CA ARG A 107 22.41 0.25 -19.67
C ARG A 107 22.14 -0.84 -18.65
N LEU A 108 23.10 -1.75 -18.48
CA LEU A 108 23.03 -2.76 -17.42
C LEU A 108 23.54 -2.23 -16.09
N THR A 109 22.77 -2.48 -15.05
CA THR A 109 23.13 -2.21 -13.65
C THR A 109 23.16 -3.53 -12.88
N PHE A 110 24.04 -3.64 -11.88
CA PHE A 110 24.15 -4.88 -11.09
C PHE A 110 23.02 -4.96 -10.06
N ASN A 111 22.30 -6.07 -10.05
CA ASN A 111 21.24 -6.33 -9.08
C ASN A 111 21.82 -6.89 -7.77
N ARG A 112 21.88 -6.06 -6.72
CA ARG A 112 22.38 -6.50 -5.41
C ARG A 112 21.49 -7.58 -4.76
N TYR A 113 20.23 -7.69 -5.17
CA TYR A 113 19.25 -8.65 -4.68
C TYR A 113 19.00 -9.80 -5.66
N SER A 114 19.89 -10.02 -6.64
CA SER A 114 19.71 -11.09 -7.60
C SER A 114 19.57 -12.45 -6.91
N TRP A 115 18.66 -13.26 -7.43
CA TRP A 115 18.40 -14.59 -6.90
C TRP A 115 19.55 -15.56 -7.17
N ASN A 116 20.44 -15.26 -8.15
CA ASN A 116 21.62 -16.09 -8.37
C ASN A 116 22.64 -16.00 -7.23
N ARG A 117 22.39 -15.20 -6.19
CA ARG A 117 23.15 -15.26 -4.93
C ARG A 117 22.99 -16.59 -4.18
N VAL A 118 21.84 -17.26 -4.33
CA VAL A 118 21.51 -18.48 -3.58
C VAL A 118 21.17 -19.68 -4.46
N ALA A 119 21.14 -19.50 -5.79
CA ALA A 119 20.82 -20.55 -6.75
C ALA A 119 21.54 -20.40 -8.09
N ASN A 120 21.64 -21.49 -8.84
CA ASN A 120 21.91 -21.47 -10.27
C ASN A 120 20.57 -21.28 -11.00
N ILE A 121 20.43 -20.31 -11.90
CA ILE A 121 19.11 -19.93 -12.45
C ILE A 121 19.10 -19.99 -13.97
N ILE A 122 18.13 -20.71 -14.53
CA ILE A 122 17.81 -20.76 -15.96
C ILE A 122 16.59 -19.87 -16.19
N PHE A 123 16.73 -18.80 -16.96
CA PHE A 123 15.60 -18.08 -17.54
C PHE A 123 15.28 -18.69 -18.89
N LEU A 124 14.07 -19.22 -19.04
CA LEU A 124 13.64 -19.89 -20.27
C LEU A 124 12.59 -19.06 -20.99
N GLU A 125 12.86 -18.69 -22.24
CA GLU A 125 11.84 -18.08 -23.10
C GLU A 125 10.93 -19.17 -23.67
N SER A 126 9.74 -19.28 -23.10
CA SER A 126 8.76 -20.30 -23.47
C SER A 126 7.36 -19.69 -23.50
N PRO A 127 6.49 -20.10 -24.44
CA PRO A 127 6.71 -21.09 -25.50
C PRO A 127 7.55 -20.62 -26.70
N ILE A 128 7.61 -21.44 -27.75
CA ILE A 128 8.10 -21.01 -29.06
C ILE A 128 7.46 -19.68 -29.49
N SER A 129 8.22 -18.83 -30.19
CA SER A 129 7.88 -17.45 -30.55
C SER A 129 8.00 -16.40 -29.42
N VAL A 130 8.24 -16.80 -28.16
CA VAL A 130 8.53 -15.85 -27.08
C VAL A 130 9.97 -15.38 -27.16
N GLY A 131 10.18 -14.05 -27.19
CA GLY A 131 11.50 -13.44 -27.27
C GLY A 131 12.31 -13.95 -28.47
N PHE A 132 13.41 -14.65 -28.20
CA PHE A 132 14.29 -15.25 -29.19
C PHE A 132 13.94 -16.70 -29.54
N SER A 133 13.07 -17.37 -28.78
CA SER A 133 12.60 -18.74 -29.08
C SER A 133 11.83 -18.80 -30.38
N TYR A 134 11.98 -19.88 -31.14
CA TYR A 134 11.46 -19.93 -32.51
C TYR A 134 10.95 -21.30 -32.94
N THR A 135 10.15 -21.25 -34.01
CA THR A 135 9.80 -22.39 -34.86
C THR A 135 9.90 -21.93 -36.32
N ASN A 136 10.34 -22.82 -37.20
CA ASN A 136 10.27 -22.63 -38.66
C ASN A 136 8.99 -23.21 -39.26
N ASN A 137 8.15 -23.88 -38.47
CA ASN A 137 6.84 -24.37 -38.86
C ASN A 137 5.73 -23.52 -38.22
N SER A 138 5.06 -22.69 -39.04
CA SER A 138 3.96 -21.85 -38.57
C SER A 138 2.78 -22.63 -37.98
N GLU A 139 2.61 -23.91 -38.35
CA GLU A 139 1.56 -24.76 -37.77
C GLU A 139 1.79 -25.01 -36.26
N ASP A 140 3.02 -24.96 -35.77
CA ASP A 140 3.30 -25.18 -34.35
C ASP A 140 2.64 -24.11 -33.48
N LEU A 141 2.57 -22.86 -33.98
CA LEU A 141 1.89 -21.76 -33.28
C LEU A 141 0.39 -22.00 -33.11
N SER A 142 -0.22 -22.73 -34.06
CA SER A 142 -1.63 -23.10 -34.00
C SER A 142 -1.92 -24.25 -33.04
N LYS A 143 -0.88 -24.93 -32.54
CA LYS A 143 -0.96 -26.07 -31.61
C LYS A 143 -0.70 -25.67 -30.15
N LEU A 144 -0.29 -24.43 -29.90
CA LEU A 144 0.09 -23.94 -28.58
C LEU A 144 -1.06 -24.07 -27.57
N GLY A 145 -0.72 -24.40 -26.34
CA GLY A 145 -1.62 -24.65 -25.23
C GLY A 145 -0.85 -25.23 -24.05
N ASP A 146 -1.46 -25.24 -22.85
CA ASP A 146 -0.77 -25.57 -21.60
C ASP A 146 -0.06 -26.93 -21.65
N GLN A 147 -0.70 -27.96 -22.21
CA GLN A 147 -0.14 -29.30 -22.34
C GLN A 147 1.10 -29.34 -23.24
N VAL A 148 1.04 -28.69 -24.41
CA VAL A 148 2.17 -28.66 -25.35
C VAL A 148 3.34 -27.90 -24.74
N VAL A 149 3.08 -26.79 -24.07
CA VAL A 149 4.13 -26.00 -23.42
C VAL A 149 4.81 -26.77 -22.29
N ALA A 150 4.06 -27.50 -21.46
CA ALA A 150 4.65 -28.33 -20.42
C ALA A 150 5.56 -29.44 -21.00
N LEU A 151 5.15 -30.07 -22.10
CA LEU A 151 5.94 -31.09 -22.79
C LEU A 151 7.18 -30.50 -23.48
N ASP A 152 7.06 -29.34 -24.12
CA ASP A 152 8.18 -28.65 -24.76
C ASP A 152 9.21 -28.18 -23.71
N ASN A 153 8.76 -27.66 -22.56
CA ASN A 153 9.63 -27.29 -21.45
C ASN A 153 10.34 -28.51 -20.85
N TYR A 154 9.65 -29.65 -20.74
CA TYR A 154 10.28 -30.90 -20.31
C TYR A 154 11.33 -31.39 -21.31
N ALA A 155 11.03 -31.33 -22.62
CA ALA A 155 11.99 -31.68 -23.67
C ALA A 155 13.22 -30.77 -23.66
N PHE A 156 13.01 -29.46 -23.45
CA PHE A 156 14.08 -28.50 -23.21
C PHE A 156 14.97 -28.93 -22.03
N LEU A 157 14.40 -29.24 -20.87
CA LEU A 157 15.17 -29.65 -19.69
C LEU A 157 16.00 -30.92 -19.96
N VAL A 158 15.41 -31.92 -20.61
CA VAL A 158 16.13 -33.15 -20.99
C VAL A 158 17.31 -32.83 -21.92
N GLY A 159 17.11 -31.96 -22.92
CA GLY A 159 18.18 -31.50 -23.82
C GLY A 159 19.25 -30.69 -23.09
N TRP A 160 18.83 -29.78 -22.21
CA TRP A 160 19.71 -28.92 -21.43
C TRP A 160 20.58 -29.75 -20.47
N PHE A 161 20.03 -30.76 -19.78
CA PHE A 161 20.83 -31.63 -18.90
C PHE A 161 21.83 -32.50 -19.66
N LYS A 162 21.59 -32.83 -20.94
CA LYS A 162 22.62 -33.47 -21.78
C LYS A 162 23.79 -32.51 -22.05
N ARG A 163 23.50 -31.22 -22.19
CA ARG A 163 24.48 -30.15 -22.45
C ARG A 163 25.22 -29.70 -21.19
N PHE A 164 24.55 -29.74 -20.04
CA PHE A 164 25.05 -29.33 -18.73
C PHE A 164 24.99 -30.47 -17.70
N PRO A 165 25.67 -31.61 -17.94
CA PRO A 165 25.50 -32.83 -17.14
C PRO A 165 25.88 -32.68 -15.67
N ARG A 166 26.76 -31.71 -15.33
CA ARG A 166 27.17 -31.43 -13.94
C ARG A 166 26.01 -31.00 -13.04
N PHE A 167 24.94 -30.42 -13.60
CA PHE A 167 23.79 -29.97 -12.82
C PHE A 167 22.71 -31.05 -12.65
N LYS A 168 22.86 -32.23 -13.26
CA LYS A 168 21.85 -33.31 -13.22
C LYS A 168 21.57 -33.85 -11.81
N SER A 169 22.55 -33.79 -10.92
CA SER A 169 22.42 -34.21 -9.52
C SER A 169 21.86 -33.13 -8.59
N HIS A 170 21.81 -31.87 -9.03
CA HIS A 170 21.41 -30.75 -8.19
C HIS A 170 19.92 -30.85 -7.86
N GLU A 171 19.53 -30.35 -6.69
CA GLU A 171 18.11 -30.15 -6.39
C GLU A 171 17.52 -29.19 -7.42
N PHE A 172 16.39 -29.59 -8.01
CA PHE A 172 15.74 -28.83 -9.07
C PHE A 172 14.42 -28.23 -8.58
N TYR A 173 14.24 -26.94 -8.83
CA TYR A 173 13.02 -26.21 -8.53
C TYR A 173 12.53 -25.45 -9.75
N ILE A 174 11.21 -25.27 -9.83
CA ILE A 174 10.57 -24.41 -10.83
C ILE A 174 10.04 -23.18 -10.11
N VAL A 175 10.33 -22.00 -10.63
CA VAL A 175 9.73 -20.74 -10.18
C VAL A 175 8.94 -20.15 -11.34
N GLY A 176 7.73 -19.69 -11.05
CA GLY A 176 6.91 -18.96 -12.02
C GLY A 176 6.36 -17.66 -11.47
N GLU A 177 5.82 -16.84 -12.36
CA GLU A 177 5.02 -15.65 -12.01
C GLU A 177 3.80 -15.56 -12.92
N SER A 178 2.67 -15.05 -12.40
CA SER A 178 1.47 -14.78 -13.18
C SER A 178 0.87 -16.06 -13.76
N TYR A 179 0.75 -16.16 -15.09
CA TYR A 179 0.41 -17.39 -15.80
C TYR A 179 1.43 -18.53 -15.58
N GLY A 180 2.60 -18.23 -15.01
CA GLY A 180 3.50 -19.22 -14.41
C GLY A 180 2.82 -20.11 -13.36
N GLY A 181 1.67 -19.68 -12.81
CA GLY A 181 0.77 -20.50 -12.00
C GLY A 181 0.15 -21.70 -12.74
N HIS A 182 0.07 -21.66 -14.07
CA HIS A 182 -0.22 -22.83 -14.90
C HIS A 182 1.06 -23.58 -15.26
N TYR A 183 2.06 -22.85 -15.79
CA TYR A 183 3.28 -23.46 -16.31
C TYR A 183 4.04 -24.29 -15.27
N ALA A 184 4.24 -23.75 -14.07
CA ALA A 184 5.05 -24.40 -13.03
C ALA A 184 4.45 -25.73 -12.53
N PRO A 185 3.18 -25.79 -12.07
CA PRO A 185 2.60 -27.06 -11.61
C PRO A 185 2.45 -28.08 -12.73
N GLN A 186 2.10 -27.67 -13.95
CA GLN A 186 1.94 -28.62 -15.06
C GLN A 186 3.28 -29.18 -15.53
N LEU A 187 4.34 -28.37 -15.59
CA LEU A 187 5.69 -28.88 -15.83
C LEU A 187 6.17 -29.80 -14.70
N ALA A 188 5.90 -29.44 -13.44
CA ALA A 188 6.22 -30.28 -12.29
C ALA A 188 5.50 -31.64 -12.36
N GLU A 189 4.25 -31.68 -12.83
CA GLU A 189 3.51 -32.92 -13.09
C GLU A 189 4.17 -33.77 -14.18
N VAL A 190 4.50 -33.17 -15.33
CA VAL A 190 5.19 -33.87 -16.42
C VAL A 190 6.54 -34.45 -15.96
N ILE A 191 7.32 -33.70 -15.17
CA ILE A 191 8.58 -34.20 -14.60
C ILE A 191 8.33 -35.33 -13.59
N HIS A 192 7.36 -35.17 -12.69
CA HIS A 192 7.04 -36.18 -11.69
C HIS A 192 6.63 -37.52 -12.32
N GLU A 193 5.84 -37.47 -13.40
CA GLU A 193 5.47 -38.66 -14.17
C GLU A 193 6.63 -39.21 -14.99
N GLY A 194 7.37 -38.32 -15.67
CA GLY A 194 8.54 -38.65 -16.47
C GLY A 194 9.62 -39.35 -15.67
N ASN A 195 9.82 -38.98 -14.40
CA ASN A 195 10.78 -39.59 -13.49
C ASN A 195 10.54 -41.09 -13.22
N ARG A 196 9.37 -41.64 -13.55
CA ARG A 196 9.09 -43.07 -13.37
C ARG A 196 9.81 -43.95 -14.39
N ASN A 197 9.90 -43.49 -15.64
CA ASN A 197 10.38 -44.30 -16.77
C ASN A 197 11.33 -43.54 -17.74
N GLY A 198 11.63 -42.28 -17.47
CA GLY A 198 12.41 -41.39 -18.33
C GLY A 198 13.66 -40.81 -17.65
N PRO A 199 14.28 -39.77 -18.26
CA PRO A 199 15.44 -39.10 -17.68
C PRO A 199 15.09 -38.50 -16.31
N TYR A 200 15.74 -38.99 -15.27
CA TYR A 200 15.51 -38.52 -13.91
C TYR A 200 15.96 -37.06 -13.72
N ILE A 201 15.05 -36.23 -13.21
CA ILE A 201 15.26 -34.86 -12.75
C ILE A 201 14.91 -34.79 -11.26
N ASN A 202 15.85 -34.30 -10.42
CA ASN A 202 15.69 -34.25 -8.96
C ASN A 202 14.77 -33.09 -8.51
N LEU A 203 13.51 -33.11 -8.97
CA LEU A 203 12.49 -32.12 -8.65
C LEU A 203 12.13 -32.15 -7.16
N LYS A 204 12.28 -31.01 -6.49
CA LYS A 204 11.97 -30.84 -5.05
C LYS A 204 10.71 -30.03 -4.78
N GLY A 205 10.30 -29.19 -5.72
CA GLY A 205 9.15 -28.32 -5.53
C GLY A 205 9.07 -27.20 -6.54
N PHE A 206 8.06 -26.35 -6.37
CA PHE A 206 7.93 -25.13 -7.16
C PHE A 206 7.40 -23.97 -6.32
N MET A 207 7.67 -22.75 -6.80
CA MET A 207 7.23 -21.52 -6.18
C MET A 207 6.61 -20.59 -7.21
N VAL A 208 5.47 -19.94 -6.93
CA VAL A 208 4.82 -19.06 -7.91
C VAL A 208 4.38 -17.72 -7.30
N GLY A 209 4.76 -16.62 -7.95
CA GLY A 209 4.34 -15.26 -7.60
C GLY A 209 3.06 -14.85 -8.31
N ASN A 210 2.14 -14.21 -7.60
CA ASN A 210 0.88 -13.64 -8.11
C ASN A 210 0.19 -14.62 -9.09
N ALA A 211 0.03 -15.85 -8.60
CA ALA A 211 -0.22 -17.03 -9.42
C ALA A 211 -1.67 -17.10 -9.92
N VAL A 212 -1.85 -17.24 -11.23
CA VAL A 212 -3.12 -17.65 -11.84
C VAL A 212 -3.34 -19.13 -11.52
N ILE A 213 -4.39 -19.47 -10.78
CA ILE A 213 -4.60 -20.82 -10.24
C ILE A 213 -5.98 -21.36 -10.61
N ASN A 214 -7.00 -20.52 -10.53
CA ASN A 214 -8.39 -20.91 -10.76
C ASN A 214 -9.17 -19.68 -11.23
N TYR A 215 -9.53 -19.65 -12.50
CA TYR A 215 -10.14 -18.46 -13.12
C TYR A 215 -11.41 -17.98 -12.41
N VAL A 216 -12.22 -18.88 -11.85
CA VAL A 216 -13.47 -18.50 -11.18
C VAL A 216 -13.20 -17.73 -9.89
N THR A 217 -12.30 -18.23 -9.06
CA THR A 217 -11.91 -17.57 -7.81
C THR A 217 -11.01 -16.38 -8.07
N ASP A 218 -10.20 -16.43 -9.13
CA ASP A 218 -9.33 -15.34 -9.52
C ASP A 218 -10.12 -14.12 -9.99
N LEU A 219 -11.16 -14.30 -10.82
CA LEU A 219 -12.06 -13.21 -11.22
C LEU A 219 -12.86 -12.64 -10.05
N LYS A 220 -13.40 -13.49 -9.16
CA LYS A 220 -14.10 -13.02 -7.95
C LYS A 220 -13.18 -12.14 -7.10
N GLY A 221 -11.95 -12.59 -6.90
CA GLY A 221 -10.96 -11.84 -6.12
C GLY A 221 -10.58 -10.50 -6.74
N VAL A 222 -10.50 -10.39 -8.07
CA VAL A 222 -10.26 -9.12 -8.78
C VAL A 222 -11.36 -8.09 -8.48
N PHE A 223 -12.64 -8.50 -8.53
CA PHE A 223 -13.74 -7.58 -8.26
C PHE A 223 -13.84 -7.20 -6.78
N ASP A 224 -13.63 -8.16 -5.88
CA ASP A 224 -13.56 -7.89 -4.44
C ASP A 224 -12.42 -6.91 -4.13
N PHE A 225 -11.24 -7.13 -4.73
CA PHE A 225 -10.08 -6.26 -4.58
C PHE A 225 -10.38 -4.82 -5.02
N ALA A 226 -11.00 -4.65 -6.19
CA ALA A 226 -11.35 -3.31 -6.70
C ALA A 226 -12.37 -2.58 -5.81
N LEU A 227 -13.34 -3.31 -5.23
CA LEU A 227 -14.27 -2.72 -4.26
C LEU A 227 -13.53 -2.34 -2.96
N CYS A 228 -12.69 -3.23 -2.46
CA CYS A 228 -11.90 -3.08 -1.25
C CYS A 228 -10.96 -1.86 -1.29
N HIS A 229 -10.38 -1.59 -2.45
CA HIS A 229 -9.47 -0.46 -2.70
C HIS A 229 -10.19 0.78 -3.27
N ALA A 230 -11.53 0.80 -3.19
CA ALA A 230 -12.37 1.91 -3.63
C ALA A 230 -12.23 2.33 -5.11
N ILE A 231 -11.69 1.46 -5.96
CA ILE A 231 -11.55 1.67 -7.39
C ILE A 231 -12.92 1.68 -8.06
N ILE A 232 -13.83 0.80 -7.61
CA ILE A 232 -15.22 0.72 -8.10
C ILE A 232 -16.25 1.06 -7.01
N THR A 233 -17.49 1.28 -7.45
CA THR A 233 -18.63 1.44 -6.54
C THR A 233 -19.27 0.11 -6.15
N LYS A 234 -19.99 0.12 -5.03
CA LYS A 234 -20.83 -1.02 -4.63
C LYS A 234 -21.88 -1.37 -5.70
N GLN A 235 -22.40 -0.38 -6.43
CA GLN A 235 -23.36 -0.61 -7.51
C GLN A 235 -22.74 -1.42 -8.65
N VAL A 236 -21.52 -1.05 -9.10
CA VAL A 236 -20.79 -1.82 -10.13
C VAL A 236 -20.52 -3.23 -9.62
N TYR A 237 -20.01 -3.35 -8.40
CA TYR A 237 -19.72 -4.64 -7.78
C TYR A 237 -20.95 -5.56 -7.67
N ASP A 238 -22.06 -5.07 -7.12
CA ASP A 238 -23.30 -5.85 -6.97
C ASP A 238 -23.86 -6.23 -8.34
N GLY A 239 -23.83 -5.30 -9.30
CA GLY A 239 -24.23 -5.57 -10.69
C GLY A 239 -23.43 -6.71 -11.32
N ILE A 240 -22.10 -6.73 -11.16
CA ILE A 240 -21.26 -7.84 -11.62
C ILE A 240 -21.67 -9.14 -10.92
N ARG A 241 -21.76 -9.13 -9.59
CA ARG A 241 -22.06 -10.33 -8.79
C ARG A 241 -23.43 -10.93 -9.10
N GLU A 242 -24.41 -10.10 -9.41
CA GLU A 242 -25.80 -10.52 -9.67
C GLU A 242 -26.02 -10.98 -11.11
N THR A 243 -25.23 -10.48 -12.07
CA THR A 243 -25.49 -10.67 -13.50
C THR A 243 -24.46 -11.54 -14.22
N CYS A 244 -23.27 -11.74 -13.65
CA CYS A 244 -22.19 -12.54 -14.23
C CYS A 244 -22.13 -13.96 -13.64
N ASP A 245 -21.93 -14.95 -14.51
CA ASP A 245 -21.66 -16.35 -14.13
C ASP A 245 -20.26 -16.74 -14.64
N PHE A 246 -19.26 -16.64 -13.78
CA PHE A 246 -17.86 -16.91 -14.14
C PHE A 246 -17.56 -18.37 -14.49
N THR A 247 -18.54 -19.28 -14.37
CA THR A 247 -18.40 -20.68 -14.82
C THR A 247 -18.77 -20.87 -16.29
N ARG A 248 -19.41 -19.87 -16.92
CA ARG A 248 -19.87 -19.93 -18.31
C ARG A 248 -18.97 -19.14 -19.23
N LYS A 249 -18.86 -19.61 -20.48
CA LYS A 249 -18.15 -18.90 -21.56
C LYS A 249 -18.90 -17.66 -22.04
N GLU A 250 -20.22 -17.74 -22.15
CA GLU A 250 -21.05 -16.63 -22.62
C GLU A 250 -21.65 -15.88 -21.44
N GLN A 251 -21.52 -14.55 -21.46
CA GLN A 251 -22.06 -13.67 -20.43
C GLN A 251 -23.29 -12.91 -20.91
N THR A 252 -24.11 -12.45 -19.98
CA THR A 252 -25.25 -11.59 -20.31
C THR A 252 -24.76 -10.22 -20.78
N LYS A 253 -25.59 -9.50 -21.55
CA LYS A 253 -25.31 -8.11 -21.94
C LYS A 253 -25.15 -7.21 -20.70
N GLU A 254 -25.93 -7.48 -19.66
CA GLU A 254 -25.88 -6.75 -18.40
C GLU A 254 -24.56 -6.97 -17.66
N CYS A 255 -24.10 -8.22 -17.56
CA CYS A 255 -22.76 -8.54 -17.06
C CYS A 255 -21.68 -7.81 -17.86
N SER A 256 -21.75 -7.86 -19.19
CA SER A 256 -20.78 -7.21 -20.07
C SER A 256 -20.71 -5.70 -19.84
N GLN A 257 -21.86 -5.04 -19.61
CA GLN A 257 -21.91 -3.62 -19.27
C GLN A 257 -21.28 -3.33 -17.91
N ASN A 258 -21.60 -4.12 -16.88
CA ASN A 258 -21.04 -3.94 -15.54
C ASN A 258 -19.53 -4.18 -15.50
N VAL A 259 -19.04 -5.17 -16.26
CA VAL A 259 -17.61 -5.41 -16.47
C VAL A 259 -16.98 -4.22 -17.22
N GLY A 260 -17.65 -3.67 -18.24
CA GLY A 260 -17.19 -2.45 -18.92
C GLY A 260 -16.96 -1.28 -17.95
N ASN A 261 -17.90 -1.03 -17.03
CA ASN A 261 -17.75 0.00 -16.00
C ASN A 261 -16.60 -0.30 -15.02
N PHE A 262 -16.33 -1.58 -14.73
CA PHE A 262 -15.16 -1.97 -13.94
C PHE A 262 -13.85 -1.69 -14.67
N LEU A 263 -13.77 -1.98 -15.98
CA LEU A 263 -12.57 -1.74 -16.79
C LEU A 263 -12.28 -0.26 -16.94
N GLU A 264 -13.31 0.57 -17.08
CA GLU A 264 -13.19 2.03 -17.08
C GLU A 264 -12.49 2.55 -15.82
N ALA A 265 -12.70 1.92 -14.66
CA ALA A 265 -12.04 2.35 -13.42
C ALA A 265 -10.51 2.10 -13.42
N TYR A 266 -9.99 1.26 -14.32
CA TYR A 266 -8.57 0.95 -14.47
C TYR A 266 -7.93 1.62 -15.70
N THR A 267 -8.62 2.49 -16.44
CA THR A 267 -8.02 3.20 -17.59
C THR A 267 -6.91 4.16 -17.18
N ASP A 268 -7.01 4.69 -15.96
CA ASP A 268 -6.13 5.75 -15.48
C ASP A 268 -5.15 5.33 -14.38
N ILE A 269 -5.20 4.07 -13.95
CA ILE A 269 -4.31 3.51 -12.93
C ILE A 269 -3.67 2.21 -13.41
N ASN A 270 -2.55 1.85 -12.80
CA ASN A 270 -1.86 0.61 -13.10
C ASN A 270 -2.47 -0.57 -12.35
N ILE A 271 -3.11 -1.51 -13.08
CA ILE A 271 -3.71 -2.71 -12.46
C ILE A 271 -2.66 -3.66 -11.83
N PHE A 272 -1.40 -3.64 -12.28
CA PHE A 272 -0.34 -4.49 -11.73
C PHE A 272 0.26 -3.91 -10.43
N SER A 273 -0.01 -2.64 -10.12
CA SER A 273 0.28 -2.02 -8.82
C SER A 273 -0.51 -0.73 -8.70
N ILE A 274 -1.62 -0.75 -7.96
CA ILE A 274 -2.61 0.34 -7.97
C ILE A 274 -2.09 1.68 -7.43
N TYR A 275 -1.02 1.65 -6.63
CA TYR A 275 -0.37 2.84 -6.06
C TYR A 275 0.82 3.34 -6.87
N SER A 276 1.23 2.61 -7.91
CA SER A 276 2.33 3.01 -8.77
C SER A 276 1.89 4.11 -9.76
N PRO A 277 2.78 5.03 -10.11
CA PRO A 277 2.51 6.03 -11.14
C PRO A 277 2.32 5.36 -12.51
N VAL A 278 1.69 6.08 -13.43
CA VAL A 278 1.54 5.63 -14.82
C VAL A 278 2.58 6.35 -15.68
N CYS A 279 3.38 5.62 -16.45
CA CYS A 279 4.44 6.20 -17.30
C CYS A 279 3.87 7.29 -18.24
N PRO A 280 4.31 8.56 -18.14
CA PRO A 280 3.77 9.67 -18.95
C PRO A 280 4.32 9.75 -20.38
N ALA A 281 5.41 9.04 -20.67
CA ALA A 281 6.08 9.07 -21.97
C ALA A 281 5.27 8.22 -22.98
N ASP A 282 4.73 8.87 -24.01
CA ASP A 282 4.02 8.27 -25.16
C ASP A 282 2.56 7.80 -24.97
N TYR A 283 1.70 8.64 -24.39
CA TYR A 283 0.25 8.53 -24.69
C TYR A 283 -0.09 8.77 -26.19
N ASP A 284 0.84 9.32 -26.98
CA ASP A 284 0.69 9.51 -28.44
C ASP A 284 0.95 8.22 -29.25
N LYS A 285 1.45 7.15 -28.62
CA LYS A 285 1.50 5.83 -29.24
C LYS A 285 1.08 4.79 -28.21
N PRO A 286 -0.11 4.18 -28.33
CA PRO A 286 -0.34 2.96 -27.60
C PRO A 286 0.82 2.01 -27.90
N LEU A 287 1.34 1.33 -26.86
CA LEU A 287 1.87 -0.01 -27.05
C LEU A 287 0.69 -0.89 -27.51
N SER A 288 0.18 -0.64 -28.72
CA SER A 288 -0.98 -1.30 -29.32
C SER A 288 -0.69 -2.74 -29.73
N ASP A 289 0.56 -3.17 -29.57
CA ASP A 289 1.07 -4.39 -30.16
C ASP A 289 1.54 -5.39 -29.09
N THR A 290 1.06 -5.31 -27.85
CA THR A 290 1.07 -6.49 -26.96
C THR A 290 -0.24 -7.25 -27.17
N PRO A 291 -0.29 -8.31 -28.00
CA PRO A 291 -1.51 -9.07 -28.13
C PRO A 291 -1.79 -9.84 -26.84
N ASN A 292 -3.04 -9.76 -26.42
CA ASN A 292 -3.62 -10.64 -25.42
C ASN A 292 -3.83 -12.00 -26.09
N VAL A 293 -2.95 -12.94 -25.81
CA VAL A 293 -3.18 -14.35 -26.15
C VAL A 293 -4.13 -14.92 -25.12
N ALA A 294 -5.37 -15.13 -25.54
CA ALA A 294 -6.40 -15.77 -24.74
C ALA A 294 -6.15 -17.29 -24.62
N PRO A 295 -6.08 -17.87 -23.42
CA PRO A 295 -6.20 -19.31 -23.23
C PRO A 295 -7.51 -19.88 -23.84
N TYR A 296 -7.53 -21.06 -24.47
CA TYR A 296 -8.74 -21.61 -25.17
C TYR A 296 -10.02 -21.70 -24.34
N ALA A 297 -9.88 -21.79 -23.01
CA ALA A 297 -11.02 -21.83 -22.10
C ALA A 297 -11.78 -20.51 -22.04
N VAL A 298 -11.28 -19.46 -22.67
CA VAL A 298 -11.77 -18.09 -22.55
C VAL A 298 -11.90 -17.43 -23.94
N SER A 299 -13.11 -17.47 -24.49
CA SER A 299 -13.46 -16.93 -25.83
C SER A 299 -14.44 -15.75 -25.73
N GLU A 300 -14.21 -14.71 -26.54
CA GLU A 300 -15.06 -13.58 -27.00
C GLU A 300 -15.82 -12.71 -25.97
N PHE A 301 -16.22 -13.24 -24.82
CA PHE A 301 -16.76 -12.52 -23.66
C PHE A 301 -15.82 -12.61 -22.44
N ASP A 302 -14.53 -12.83 -22.71
CA ASP A 302 -13.54 -13.09 -21.68
C ASP A 302 -13.13 -11.84 -20.92
N ILE A 303 -13.76 -11.65 -19.78
CA ILE A 303 -13.43 -10.66 -18.75
C ILE A 303 -11.92 -10.64 -18.46
N TRP A 304 -11.26 -11.80 -18.45
CA TRP A 304 -9.83 -11.91 -18.14
C TRP A 304 -8.94 -11.20 -19.17
N ASN A 305 -9.28 -11.32 -20.45
CA ASN A 305 -8.59 -10.64 -21.55
C ASN A 305 -9.03 -9.19 -21.77
N MET A 306 -10.22 -8.81 -21.29
CA MET A 306 -10.68 -7.42 -21.36
C MET A 306 -9.96 -6.53 -20.34
N MET A 307 -9.42 -7.11 -19.26
CA MET A 307 -8.58 -6.41 -18.30
C MET A 307 -7.34 -5.80 -18.97
N PRO A 308 -6.90 -4.61 -18.51
CA PRO A 308 -5.72 -3.96 -19.08
C PRO A 308 -4.48 -4.87 -19.05
N SER A 309 -3.86 -5.05 -20.21
CA SER A 309 -2.60 -5.80 -20.36
C SER A 309 -1.36 -4.91 -20.26
N THR A 310 -1.56 -3.59 -20.20
CA THR A 310 -0.52 -2.59 -19.97
C THR A 310 -0.47 -2.22 -18.49
N GLY A 311 0.74 -2.13 -17.92
CA GLY A 311 0.95 -1.77 -16.51
C GLY A 311 2.13 -2.47 -15.80
N TYR A 312 2.87 -3.36 -16.44
CA TYR A 312 4.31 -3.39 -16.11
C TYR A 312 4.87 -1.99 -16.40
N ASP A 313 5.75 -1.44 -15.54
CA ASP A 313 6.25 -0.06 -15.70
C ASP A 313 6.61 0.20 -17.19
N PRO A 314 5.73 0.90 -17.95
CA PRO A 314 5.87 0.97 -19.40
C PRO A 314 7.16 1.66 -19.81
N CYS A 315 7.66 2.53 -18.93
CA CYS A 315 8.90 3.25 -19.14
C CYS A 315 10.08 2.27 -19.16
N GLU A 316 10.19 1.35 -18.20
CA GLU A 316 11.32 0.41 -18.12
C GLU A 316 11.29 -0.66 -19.22
N VAL A 317 10.11 -1.22 -19.50
CA VAL A 317 9.94 -2.32 -20.48
C VAL A 317 10.40 -1.91 -21.88
N ILE A 318 10.20 -0.64 -22.27
CA ILE A 318 10.67 -0.11 -23.56
C ILE A 318 12.20 -0.13 -23.64
N HIS A 319 12.89 0.23 -22.56
CA HIS A 319 14.36 0.24 -22.52
C HIS A 319 14.93 -1.18 -22.55
N VAL A 320 14.28 -2.13 -21.88
CA VAL A 320 14.61 -3.56 -21.94
C VAL A 320 14.51 -4.07 -23.37
N GLN A 321 13.39 -3.80 -24.05
CA GLN A 321 13.21 -4.22 -25.44
C GLN A 321 14.25 -3.59 -26.39
N LYS A 322 14.55 -2.29 -26.21
CA LYS A 322 15.59 -1.61 -27.01
C LYS A 322 16.97 -2.23 -26.77
N TYR A 323 17.32 -2.54 -25.53
CA TYR A 323 18.58 -3.17 -25.17
C TYR A 323 18.76 -4.52 -25.85
N PHE A 324 17.78 -5.43 -25.76
CA PHE A 324 17.85 -6.76 -26.38
C PHE A 324 17.75 -6.76 -27.91
N ASN A 325 17.32 -5.65 -28.52
CA ASN A 325 17.33 -5.48 -29.97
C ASN A 325 18.67 -4.93 -30.51
N LYS A 326 19.65 -4.60 -29.66
CA LYS A 326 20.99 -4.23 -30.11
C LYS A 326 21.71 -5.48 -30.66
N MET A 327 22.28 -5.35 -31.86
CA MET A 327 22.88 -6.49 -32.55
C MET A 327 24.12 -7.06 -31.82
N ASP A 328 24.91 -6.21 -31.18
CA ASP A 328 26.03 -6.62 -30.34
C ASP A 328 25.58 -7.37 -29.10
N VAL A 329 24.47 -6.97 -28.47
CA VAL A 329 23.82 -7.71 -27.37
C VAL A 329 23.37 -9.08 -27.85
N GLN A 330 22.60 -9.17 -28.95
CA GLN A 330 22.12 -10.45 -29.50
C GLN A 330 23.27 -11.40 -29.87
N LYS A 331 24.37 -10.88 -30.42
CA LYS A 331 25.57 -11.67 -30.70
C LYS A 331 26.25 -12.15 -29.42
N ALA A 332 26.33 -11.30 -28.39
CA ALA A 332 26.99 -11.64 -27.13
C ALA A 332 26.26 -12.77 -26.37
N ILE A 333 24.92 -12.80 -26.44
CA ILE A 333 24.09 -13.85 -25.83
C ILE A 333 23.75 -14.99 -26.80
N HIS A 334 24.37 -15.03 -27.97
CA HIS A 334 24.16 -16.10 -28.97
C HIS A 334 22.72 -16.23 -29.48
N ALA A 335 21.94 -15.15 -29.42
CA ALA A 335 20.58 -15.05 -29.94
C ALA A 335 20.51 -14.67 -31.42
N TYR A 336 21.58 -14.08 -31.98
CA TYR A 336 21.59 -13.65 -33.38
C TYR A 336 21.62 -14.84 -34.35
N LEU A 337 20.56 -15.01 -35.14
CA LEU A 337 20.44 -16.00 -36.20
C LEU A 337 20.38 -15.30 -37.58
N PRO A 338 21.35 -15.51 -38.49
CA PRO A 338 21.46 -14.75 -39.76
C PRO A 338 20.22 -14.79 -40.66
N ASN A 339 19.44 -15.87 -40.58
CA ASN A 339 18.23 -16.09 -41.40
C ASN A 339 16.92 -15.83 -40.64
N MET A 340 16.98 -15.32 -39.41
CA MET A 340 15.79 -15.00 -38.59
C MET A 340 15.84 -13.54 -38.16
N SER A 341 15.35 -12.64 -39.01
CA SER A 341 15.46 -11.18 -38.82
C SER A 341 14.34 -10.60 -37.97
N GLN A 342 13.90 -11.28 -36.91
CA GLN A 342 12.77 -10.81 -36.11
C GLN A 342 13.26 -10.08 -34.86
N PRO A 343 12.72 -8.87 -34.57
CA PRO A 343 13.07 -8.17 -33.36
C PRO A 343 12.58 -8.93 -32.13
N HIS A 344 13.34 -8.84 -31.04
CA HIS A 344 12.90 -9.30 -29.72
C HIS A 344 11.70 -8.46 -29.28
N THR A 345 10.65 -9.13 -28.80
CA THR A 345 9.51 -8.49 -28.14
C THR A 345 9.35 -9.05 -26.73
N VAL A 346 8.93 -8.18 -25.80
CA VAL A 346 8.76 -8.55 -24.39
C VAL A 346 7.63 -9.55 -24.17
N CYS A 347 6.59 -9.52 -25.02
CA CYS A 347 5.61 -10.58 -25.17
C CYS A 347 5.40 -10.89 -26.66
N SER A 348 5.14 -12.15 -27.00
CA SER A 348 5.09 -12.61 -28.38
C SER A 348 3.86 -12.10 -29.11
N THR A 349 4.06 -11.49 -30.28
CA THR A 349 2.93 -10.99 -31.06
C THR A 349 2.26 -12.01 -31.99
N LYS A 350 2.90 -13.16 -32.19
CA LYS A 350 2.50 -14.17 -33.17
C LYS A 350 1.64 -15.28 -32.61
N ILE A 351 1.63 -15.43 -31.29
CA ILE A 351 0.71 -16.37 -30.67
C ILE A 351 -0.68 -15.73 -30.82
N LYS A 352 -1.59 -16.45 -31.48
CA LYS A 352 -2.96 -15.97 -31.74
C LYS A 352 -4.01 -16.87 -31.11
N ASN A 353 -3.68 -18.14 -30.99
CA ASN A 353 -4.53 -19.16 -30.40
C ASN A 353 -3.76 -19.83 -29.27
N TRP A 354 -4.50 -20.19 -28.23
CA TRP A 354 -4.10 -21.13 -27.20
C TRP A 354 -5.19 -22.19 -27.20
N ASN A 355 -4.85 -23.48 -27.23
CA ASN A 355 -5.79 -24.57 -27.53
C ASN A 355 -6.28 -25.35 -26.31
N ASP A 356 -5.51 -25.32 -25.23
CA ASP A 356 -5.92 -25.90 -23.96
C ASP A 356 -5.46 -25.01 -22.82
N SER A 357 -6.37 -24.80 -21.88
CA SER A 357 -6.06 -24.25 -20.58
C SER A 357 -7.12 -24.67 -19.59
N PRO A 358 -6.83 -25.60 -18.66
CA PRO A 358 -7.81 -26.00 -17.66
C PRO A 358 -8.24 -24.77 -16.85
N THR A 359 -9.50 -24.70 -16.44
CA THR A 359 -9.98 -23.55 -15.64
C THR A 359 -9.35 -23.46 -14.26
N THR A 360 -8.67 -24.52 -13.83
CA THR A 360 -8.00 -24.63 -12.55
C THR A 360 -6.83 -25.62 -12.58
N VAL A 361 -5.76 -25.32 -11.86
CA VAL A 361 -4.63 -26.24 -11.61
C VAL A 361 -4.66 -26.88 -10.22
N LEU A 362 -5.71 -26.63 -9.43
CA LEU A 362 -5.85 -27.19 -8.08
C LEU A 362 -5.71 -28.73 -8.04
N PRO A 363 -6.27 -29.53 -8.98
CA PRO A 363 -6.06 -30.98 -8.98
C PRO A 363 -4.59 -31.38 -9.15
N VAL A 364 -3.84 -30.62 -9.95
CA VAL A 364 -2.40 -30.83 -10.16
C VAL A 364 -1.65 -30.51 -8.88
N ILE A 365 -1.95 -29.38 -8.23
CA ILE A 365 -1.38 -29.01 -6.92
C ILE A 365 -1.62 -30.12 -5.89
N GLN A 366 -2.85 -30.63 -5.75
CA GLN A 366 -3.17 -31.72 -4.82
C GLN A 366 -2.39 -33.01 -5.11
N LYS A 367 -2.20 -33.34 -6.38
CA LYS A 367 -1.40 -34.51 -6.79
C LYS A 367 0.06 -34.34 -6.39
N LEU A 368 0.64 -33.16 -6.60
CA LEU A 368 2.04 -32.85 -6.30
C LEU A 368 2.32 -32.73 -4.79
N LEU A 369 1.39 -32.20 -4.00
CA LEU A 369 1.48 -32.23 -2.53
C LEU A 369 1.50 -33.67 -2.01
N ARG A 370 0.64 -34.56 -2.54
CA ARG A 370 0.65 -36.00 -2.19
C ARG A 370 1.94 -36.71 -2.61
N ALA A 371 2.63 -36.19 -3.63
CA ALA A 371 3.95 -36.66 -4.03
C ALA A 371 5.10 -36.14 -3.14
N GLY A 372 4.79 -35.30 -2.15
CA GLY A 372 5.77 -34.75 -1.21
C GLY A 372 6.59 -33.57 -1.76
N LEU A 373 6.13 -32.93 -2.85
CA LEU A 373 6.78 -31.73 -3.36
C LEU A 373 6.46 -30.51 -2.50
N ARG A 374 7.46 -29.65 -2.31
CA ARG A 374 7.28 -28.34 -1.65
C ARG A 374 6.61 -27.36 -2.61
N ILE A 375 5.54 -26.70 -2.17
CA ILE A 375 4.80 -25.75 -3.02
C ILE A 375 4.68 -24.43 -2.27
N TRP A 376 5.26 -23.36 -2.81
CA TRP A 376 5.11 -22.02 -2.24
C TRP A 376 4.35 -21.14 -3.22
N ILE A 377 3.34 -20.42 -2.75
CA ILE A 377 2.67 -19.40 -3.53
C ILE A 377 2.83 -18.09 -2.78
N TYR A 378 3.12 -17.00 -3.49
CA TYR A 378 3.22 -15.69 -2.88
C TYR A 378 2.52 -14.63 -3.71
N SER A 379 2.00 -13.59 -3.07
CA SER A 379 1.31 -12.50 -3.77
C SER A 379 1.67 -11.13 -3.19
N GLY A 380 1.97 -10.17 -4.06
CA GLY A 380 1.95 -8.76 -3.67
C GLY A 380 0.54 -8.28 -3.35
N ASP A 381 0.37 -7.52 -2.27
CA ASP A 381 -0.93 -7.05 -1.77
C ASP A 381 -1.47 -5.80 -2.48
N THR A 382 -0.69 -5.18 -3.37
CA THR A 382 -1.11 -4.04 -4.22
C THR A 382 -1.39 -4.43 -5.68
N ASP A 383 -1.23 -5.71 -6.02
CA ASP A 383 -1.55 -6.24 -7.34
C ASP A 383 -3.07 -6.35 -7.53
N GLY A 384 -3.63 -5.61 -8.49
CA GLY A 384 -5.04 -5.73 -8.89
C GLY A 384 -5.27 -6.73 -10.02
N ARG A 385 -4.23 -7.26 -10.66
CA ARG A 385 -4.33 -8.20 -11.79
C ARG A 385 -4.56 -9.63 -11.33
N VAL A 386 -3.77 -10.10 -10.37
CA VAL A 386 -3.95 -11.39 -9.69
C VAL A 386 -3.83 -11.17 -8.18
N PRO A 387 -4.84 -10.50 -7.58
CA PRO A 387 -4.72 -10.01 -6.22
C PRO A 387 -4.57 -11.14 -5.21
N LEU A 388 -3.91 -10.85 -4.10
CA LEU A 388 -3.74 -11.75 -2.96
C LEU A 388 -5.05 -12.46 -2.56
N ILE A 389 -6.19 -11.76 -2.58
CA ILE A 389 -7.50 -12.33 -2.24
C ILE A 389 -7.95 -13.45 -3.21
N SER A 390 -7.61 -13.34 -4.50
CA SER A 390 -7.83 -14.39 -5.50
C SER A 390 -7.11 -15.68 -5.10
N THR A 391 -5.83 -15.57 -4.75
CA THR A 391 -5.05 -16.71 -4.27
C THR A 391 -5.66 -17.32 -3.00
N ARG A 392 -6.10 -16.51 -2.03
CA ARG A 392 -6.78 -17.02 -0.82
C ARG A 392 -8.05 -17.80 -1.15
N TYR A 393 -8.83 -17.36 -2.14
CA TYR A 393 -10.01 -18.10 -2.58
C TYR A 393 -9.64 -19.42 -3.23
N SER A 394 -8.69 -19.41 -4.16
CA SER A 394 -8.19 -20.60 -4.83
C SER A 394 -7.65 -21.65 -3.84
N LEU A 395 -6.87 -21.24 -2.84
CA LEU A 395 -6.30 -22.17 -1.85
C LEU A 395 -7.34 -22.74 -0.87
N ARG A 396 -8.40 -22.00 -0.54
CA ARG A 396 -9.48 -22.54 0.32
C ARG A 396 -10.21 -23.71 -0.34
N GLU A 397 -10.31 -23.74 -1.66
CA GLU A 397 -10.94 -24.85 -2.38
C GLU A 397 -10.15 -26.17 -2.28
N LEU A 398 -8.87 -26.12 -1.91
CA LEU A 398 -8.08 -27.33 -1.64
C LEU A 398 -8.52 -28.05 -0.36
N ASN A 399 -9.18 -27.34 0.56
CA ASN A 399 -9.64 -27.84 1.86
C ASN A 399 -8.53 -28.54 2.66
N LEU A 400 -7.33 -27.95 2.65
CA LEU A 400 -6.17 -28.43 3.41
C LEU A 400 -6.21 -27.93 4.84
N ASN A 401 -5.73 -28.74 5.78
CA ASN A 401 -5.55 -28.31 7.17
C ASN A 401 -4.43 -27.28 7.28
N VAL A 402 -4.70 -26.19 7.99
CA VAL A 402 -3.70 -25.17 8.36
C VAL A 402 -2.80 -25.72 9.46
N THR A 403 -1.49 -25.79 9.21
CA THR A 403 -0.47 -26.23 10.18
C THR A 403 0.13 -25.07 10.95
N GLU A 404 0.24 -23.89 10.33
CA GLU A 404 0.63 -22.65 10.98
C GLU A 404 -0.33 -21.55 10.53
N LYS A 405 -1.01 -20.92 11.50
CA LYS A 405 -2.01 -19.89 11.21
C LYS A 405 -1.39 -18.67 10.56
N TRP A 406 -2.19 -17.94 9.79
CA TRP A 406 -1.85 -16.61 9.24
C TRP A 406 -1.19 -15.72 10.30
N ARG A 407 0.08 -15.44 10.10
CA ARG A 407 0.94 -14.67 11.00
C ARG A 407 1.81 -13.72 10.21
N VAL A 408 2.31 -12.67 10.85
CA VAL A 408 3.32 -11.81 10.25
C VAL A 408 4.62 -12.58 9.99
N TRP A 409 5.33 -12.16 8.95
CA TRP A 409 6.73 -12.51 8.76
C TRP A 409 7.55 -11.25 8.51
N PHE A 410 8.83 -11.34 8.85
CA PHE A 410 9.70 -10.19 8.97
C PHE A 410 10.90 -10.28 8.03
N GLU A 411 11.33 -9.14 7.53
CA GLU A 411 12.60 -8.96 6.84
C GLU A 411 13.28 -7.72 7.46
N GLU A 412 14.52 -7.90 7.92
CA GLU A 412 15.27 -6.92 8.72
C GLU A 412 14.56 -6.43 9.99
N ARG A 413 13.87 -5.29 9.90
CA ARG A 413 13.19 -4.57 11.00
C ARG A 413 11.77 -4.15 10.63
N GLU A 414 11.24 -4.66 9.52
CA GLU A 414 9.88 -4.39 9.09
C GLU A 414 9.08 -5.66 8.84
N VAL A 415 7.76 -5.55 8.98
CA VAL A 415 6.82 -6.55 8.49
C VAL A 415 6.94 -6.63 6.97
N ALA A 416 7.39 -7.78 6.50
CA ALA A 416 7.53 -8.06 5.08
C ALA A 416 6.21 -8.57 4.47
N GLY A 417 5.32 -9.10 5.30
CA GLY A 417 3.97 -9.50 4.93
C GLY A 417 3.42 -10.53 5.92
N TRP A 418 2.55 -11.40 5.46
CA TRP A 418 1.93 -12.47 6.25
C TRP A 418 2.12 -13.82 5.59
N VAL A 419 2.05 -14.89 6.38
CA VAL A 419 2.24 -16.26 5.91
C VAL A 419 1.30 -17.22 6.63
N GLU A 420 0.75 -18.18 5.88
CA GLU A 420 0.01 -19.34 6.39
C GLU A 420 0.57 -20.60 5.76
N GLU A 421 0.71 -21.65 6.57
CA GLU A 421 1.28 -22.93 6.16
C GLU A 421 0.21 -24.00 6.27
N TYR A 422 0.17 -24.91 5.31
CA TYR A 422 -0.81 -25.98 5.23
C TYR A 422 -0.12 -27.35 5.20
N GLU A 423 -0.88 -28.38 5.53
CA GLU A 423 -0.43 -29.76 5.44
C GLU A 423 0.03 -30.13 4.01
N GLY A 424 0.93 -31.11 3.89
CA GLY A 424 1.47 -31.54 2.60
C GLY A 424 2.57 -30.63 2.02
N GLY A 425 2.97 -29.57 2.73
CA GLY A 425 4.11 -28.73 2.35
C GLY A 425 3.76 -27.53 1.46
N LEU A 426 2.50 -27.07 1.52
CA LEU A 426 2.04 -25.84 0.89
C LEU A 426 2.26 -24.64 1.83
N THR A 427 2.88 -23.57 1.34
CA THR A 427 3.00 -22.28 2.04
C THR A 427 2.43 -21.17 1.18
N PHE A 428 1.60 -20.31 1.77
CA PHE A 428 1.12 -19.10 1.14
C PHE A 428 1.63 -17.87 1.88
N ALA A 429 2.30 -16.96 1.17
CA ALA A 429 2.83 -15.73 1.75
C ALA A 429 2.37 -14.48 0.99
N SER A 430 2.04 -13.41 1.70
CA SER A 430 1.91 -12.09 1.10
C SER A 430 3.20 -11.30 1.23
N VAL A 431 3.38 -10.33 0.32
CA VAL A 431 4.46 -9.35 0.39
C VAL A 431 3.87 -7.95 0.44
N ARG A 432 4.08 -7.29 1.59
CA ARG A 432 3.48 -6.00 1.94
C ARG A 432 3.98 -4.88 1.05
N GLY A 433 3.07 -4.16 0.40
CA GLY A 433 3.36 -3.05 -0.50
C GLY A 433 3.98 -3.47 -1.83
N ALA A 434 3.82 -4.72 -2.25
CA ALA A 434 4.31 -5.21 -3.54
C ALA A 434 3.19 -5.32 -4.57
N GLY A 435 3.48 -5.00 -5.83
CA GLY A 435 2.58 -5.24 -6.97
C GLY A 435 2.74 -6.66 -7.54
N HIS A 436 2.37 -6.84 -8.80
CA HIS A 436 2.39 -8.12 -9.51
C HIS A 436 3.80 -8.71 -9.60
N GLN A 437 4.78 -7.89 -10.01
CA GLN A 437 6.20 -8.25 -10.03
C GLN A 437 6.83 -7.99 -8.66
N VAL A 438 6.54 -8.84 -7.69
CA VAL A 438 7.02 -8.66 -6.31
C VAL A 438 8.52 -8.35 -6.22
N PRO A 439 9.42 -8.99 -7.00
CA PRO A 439 10.85 -8.66 -6.93
C PRO A 439 11.20 -7.25 -7.40
N VAL A 440 10.39 -6.60 -8.24
CA VAL A 440 10.60 -5.19 -8.64
C VAL A 440 10.28 -4.26 -7.48
N TYR A 441 9.13 -4.48 -6.82
CA TYR A 441 8.64 -3.60 -5.77
C TYR A 441 9.35 -3.82 -4.42
N LYS A 442 9.67 -5.08 -4.10
CA LYS A 442 10.22 -5.51 -2.81
C LYS A 442 11.36 -6.52 -3.02
N PRO A 443 12.47 -6.11 -3.67
CA PRO A 443 13.54 -7.03 -4.10
C PRO A 443 14.20 -7.79 -2.95
N GLN A 444 14.35 -7.13 -1.79
CA GLN A 444 14.94 -7.75 -0.62
C GLN A 444 14.03 -8.83 -0.01
N GLN A 445 12.75 -8.49 0.20
CA GLN A 445 11.73 -9.40 0.70
C GLN A 445 11.57 -10.59 -0.25
N ALA A 446 11.58 -10.35 -1.57
CA ALA A 446 11.52 -11.39 -2.58
C ALA A 446 12.72 -12.35 -2.50
N LEU A 447 13.96 -11.83 -2.36
CA LEU A 447 15.15 -12.66 -2.19
C LEU A 447 15.10 -13.46 -0.87
N SER A 448 14.61 -12.86 0.22
CA SER A 448 14.43 -13.55 1.50
C SER A 448 13.44 -14.70 1.36
N LEU A 449 12.28 -14.45 0.74
CA LEU A 449 11.25 -15.46 0.50
C LEU A 449 11.81 -16.63 -0.33
N PHE A 450 12.52 -16.33 -1.42
CA PHE A 450 13.20 -17.34 -2.24
C PHE A 450 14.26 -18.14 -1.47
N SER A 451 15.06 -17.48 -0.64
CA SER A 451 16.11 -18.13 0.15
C SER A 451 15.53 -19.12 1.17
N HIS A 452 14.43 -18.76 1.83
CA HIS A 452 13.73 -19.62 2.78
C HIS A 452 13.03 -20.80 2.07
N PHE A 453 12.43 -20.54 0.90
CA PHE A 453 11.87 -21.60 0.06
C PHE A 453 12.90 -22.67 -0.28
N LEU A 454 14.08 -22.28 -0.78
CA LEU A 454 15.13 -23.23 -1.17
C LEU A 454 15.69 -24.01 0.03
N SER A 455 15.97 -23.31 1.13
CA SER A 455 16.55 -23.89 2.35
C SER A 455 15.57 -24.70 3.21
N ALA A 456 14.29 -24.78 2.80
CA ALA A 456 13.23 -25.45 3.55
C ALA A 456 12.99 -24.85 4.94
N GLN A 457 13.29 -23.56 5.13
CA GLN A 457 13.12 -22.87 6.39
C GLN A 457 11.80 -22.09 6.42
N PRO A 458 11.11 -22.01 7.57
CA PRO A 458 9.95 -21.16 7.71
C PRO A 458 10.34 -19.69 7.60
N LEU A 459 9.43 -18.85 7.10
CA LEU A 459 9.66 -17.39 7.06
C LEU A 459 9.81 -16.82 8.48
N PRO A 460 10.70 -15.84 8.69
CA PRO A 460 11.08 -15.35 10.02
C PRO A 460 9.89 -14.87 10.86
N LYS A 461 9.80 -15.34 12.12
CA LYS A 461 8.76 -14.94 13.09
C LYS A 461 9.14 -13.73 13.96
N SER A 462 10.39 -13.28 13.91
CA SER A 462 10.87 -12.13 14.69
C SER A 462 12.15 -11.56 14.09
N PHE A 463 12.47 -10.31 14.41
CA PHE A 463 13.67 -9.59 13.96
C PHE A 463 15.00 -10.06 14.59
N ARG A 464 15.07 -11.25 15.20
CA ARG A 464 16.28 -11.64 15.96
C ARG A 464 17.49 -11.81 15.04
N PHE A 465 18.50 -11.00 15.32
CA PHE A 465 19.83 -11.03 14.71
C PHE A 465 20.44 -12.45 14.71
N SER A 466 20.77 -12.97 13.53
CA SER A 466 21.87 -13.93 13.36
C SER A 466 23.18 -13.13 13.46
N LEU A 467 23.68 -12.90 14.67
CA LEU A 467 25.03 -12.39 14.88
C LEU A 467 26.01 -13.56 14.67
N SER A 468 26.81 -13.50 13.61
CA SER A 468 28.14 -14.10 13.66
C SER A 468 29.03 -13.23 14.56
N PRO A 469 29.86 -13.82 15.43
CA PRO A 469 30.64 -13.05 16.40
C PRO A 469 31.89 -12.52 15.71
N ASP A 470 32.11 -11.19 15.71
CA ASP A 470 33.41 -10.70 16.16
C ASP A 470 33.50 -9.21 16.52
N ILE A 471 34.28 -9.02 17.60
CA ILE A 471 35.09 -7.88 18.03
C ILE A 471 34.41 -6.62 18.59
N SER A 472 34.47 -6.60 19.93
CA SER A 472 34.43 -5.45 20.83
C SER A 472 35.47 -4.36 20.53
N THR A 473 35.15 -3.10 20.83
CA THR A 473 35.67 -2.38 22.01
C THR A 473 35.41 -0.87 21.87
N ARG A 474 34.78 -0.24 22.87
CA ARG A 474 35.34 0.90 23.64
C ARG A 474 34.37 1.39 24.72
N PRO A 475 34.89 2.04 25.79
CA PRO A 475 34.33 1.95 27.14
C PRO A 475 33.45 3.14 27.55
N THR A 476 32.62 2.88 28.55
CA THR A 476 31.79 3.80 29.34
C THR A 476 32.58 4.48 30.47
N ALA A 477 32.19 5.70 30.83
CA ALA A 477 32.44 6.35 32.13
C ALA A 477 31.25 7.28 32.41
N MET A 478 30.32 6.86 33.28
CA MET A 478 30.12 7.28 34.70
C MET A 478 29.72 8.75 34.92
N ALA A 479 28.56 8.88 35.56
CA ALA A 479 27.94 10.10 36.08
C ALA A 479 28.53 10.54 37.44
N MET A 480 28.36 11.82 37.79
CA MET A 480 28.16 12.26 39.18
C MET A 480 27.55 13.68 39.23
N GLU A 481 26.54 13.86 40.09
CA GLU A 481 25.81 15.09 40.40
C GLU A 481 26.42 15.88 41.61
N ILE A 482 25.79 17.05 41.92
CA ILE A 482 25.69 17.78 43.23
C ILE A 482 26.77 18.90 43.46
N LEU A 483 26.55 20.16 43.91
CA LEU A 483 25.48 20.90 44.65
C LEU A 483 25.57 22.45 44.45
N LEU A 484 24.47 23.14 44.79
CA LEU A 484 24.18 24.58 45.04
C LEU A 484 25.11 25.39 46.01
N VAL A 485 25.04 26.75 45.94
CA VAL A 485 24.64 27.75 47.01
C VAL A 485 24.65 29.20 46.41
N VAL A 486 23.51 29.89 46.18
CA VAL A 486 22.78 30.96 46.96
C VAL A 486 23.46 32.34 47.15
N PHE A 487 22.75 33.44 46.78
CA PHE A 487 22.53 34.73 47.52
C PHE A 487 21.49 35.59 46.72
N LEU A 488 20.20 35.69 47.13
CA LEU A 488 19.50 36.63 48.04
C LEU A 488 19.12 38.04 47.51
N LEU A 489 17.81 38.19 47.27
CA LEU A 489 16.85 39.29 47.53
C LEU A 489 17.19 40.77 47.25
N SER A 490 16.29 41.40 46.47
CA SER A 490 15.61 42.64 46.89
C SER A 490 14.20 42.73 46.26
N ASN A 491 13.19 42.77 47.12
CA ASN A 491 11.79 43.10 46.79
C ASN A 491 11.63 44.62 46.66
N VAL A 492 10.93 45.07 45.62
CA VAL A 492 10.05 46.25 45.70
C VAL A 492 8.78 45.96 44.90
N ALA A 493 7.65 45.97 45.60
CA ALA A 493 6.32 45.90 45.01
C ALA A 493 5.93 47.27 44.43
N ALA A 494 5.38 47.27 43.22
CA ALA A 494 4.49 48.32 42.76
C ALA A 494 3.35 47.61 42.01
N GLY A 495 2.19 47.56 42.65
CA GLY A 495 0.95 47.21 41.98
C GLY A 495 0.62 48.31 40.99
N ALA A 496 0.41 47.93 39.73
CA ALA A 496 -0.32 48.71 38.77
C ALA A 496 -1.41 47.78 38.21
N GLU A 497 -2.64 48.02 38.63
CA GLU A 497 -3.81 47.62 37.85
C GLU A 497 -3.67 48.24 36.46
N TYR A 498 -3.53 47.40 35.44
CA TYR A 498 -3.63 47.84 34.04
C TYR A 498 -4.91 47.23 33.46
N SER A 499 -5.99 48.00 33.52
CA SER A 499 -7.06 47.89 32.55
C SER A 499 -6.80 48.94 31.46
N ALA A 500 -6.51 48.51 30.24
CA ALA A 500 -6.85 49.21 28.98
C ALA A 500 -6.11 48.62 27.76
N GLY A 501 -6.89 48.10 26.81
CA GLY A 501 -6.57 48.06 25.37
C GLY A 501 -5.71 46.88 24.88
N TYR A 502 -6.34 45.73 24.59
CA TYR A 502 -5.69 44.65 23.84
C TYR A 502 -5.22 45.15 22.46
N ASN A 503 -3.91 45.10 22.20
CA ASN A 503 -3.32 45.49 20.92
C ASN A 503 -2.98 44.22 20.12
N ILE A 504 -3.45 44.13 18.88
CA ILE A 504 -3.14 43.01 17.96
C ILE A 504 -1.62 42.77 17.79
N ARG A 505 -0.79 43.81 18.02
CA ARG A 505 0.67 43.72 17.98
C ARG A 505 1.25 42.81 19.07
N ASP A 506 0.52 42.60 20.16
CA ASP A 506 0.99 41.81 21.29
C ASP A 506 0.99 40.31 20.97
N ASP A 507 0.16 39.88 20.01
CA ASP A 507 0.11 38.47 19.58
C ASP A 507 1.06 38.19 18.40
N LYS A 508 1.68 39.21 17.77
CA LYS A 508 2.52 39.03 16.56
C LYS A 508 3.83 38.30 16.87
N VAL A 509 4.04 37.15 16.23
CA VAL A 509 5.28 36.37 16.36
C VAL A 509 6.39 37.02 15.52
N THR A 510 7.55 37.29 16.12
CA THR A 510 8.66 38.03 15.47
C THR A 510 10.02 37.33 15.51
N ASN A 511 10.26 36.43 16.46
CA ASN A 511 11.57 35.83 16.71
C ASN A 511 11.46 34.31 16.99
N LEU A 512 10.72 33.57 16.16
CA LEU A 512 10.59 32.12 16.32
C LEU A 512 11.95 31.43 15.99
N PRO A 513 12.52 30.67 16.93
CA PRO A 513 13.82 30.02 16.74
C PRO A 513 13.86 29.12 15.49
N GLY A 514 14.81 29.37 14.60
CA GLY A 514 15.00 28.56 13.39
C GLY A 514 13.97 28.78 12.27
N GLN A 515 13.08 29.77 12.40
CA GLN A 515 12.08 30.08 11.37
C GLN A 515 12.73 30.43 10.01
N PRO A 516 12.33 29.76 8.91
CA PRO A 516 12.73 30.15 7.56
C PRO A 516 12.23 31.55 7.18
N PRO A 517 12.92 32.29 6.29
CA PRO A 517 12.45 33.60 5.83
C PRO A 517 11.08 33.53 5.15
N VAL A 518 10.13 34.36 5.60
CA VAL A 518 8.76 34.45 5.05
C VAL A 518 8.32 35.89 4.90
N LYS A 519 7.26 36.12 4.11
CA LYS A 519 6.70 37.45 3.80
C LYS A 519 5.28 37.67 4.36
N PHE A 520 4.72 36.69 5.06
CA PHE A 520 3.41 36.78 5.70
C PHE A 520 3.58 36.94 7.21
N ASP A 521 2.58 37.56 7.85
CA ASP A 521 2.53 37.67 9.30
C ASP A 521 1.88 36.44 9.93
N HIS A 522 2.25 36.17 11.18
CA HIS A 522 1.64 35.13 12.00
C HIS A 522 1.58 35.59 13.47
N TYR A 523 0.55 35.11 14.17
CA TYR A 523 0.14 35.61 15.48
C TYR A 523 -0.19 34.43 16.38
N ALA A 524 0.25 34.44 17.63
CA ALA A 524 -0.05 33.39 18.59
C ALA A 524 -0.33 33.99 19.97
N GLY A 525 -1.19 33.33 20.73
CA GLY A 525 -1.57 33.79 22.06
C GLY A 525 -2.85 33.16 22.58
N TYR A 526 -3.36 33.73 23.66
CA TYR A 526 -4.52 33.22 24.39
C TYR A 526 -5.78 34.05 24.16
N VAL A 527 -6.92 33.39 23.96
CA VAL A 527 -8.24 34.01 24.01
C VAL A 527 -9.01 33.44 25.18
N LYS A 528 -9.35 34.30 26.15
CA LYS A 528 -10.21 33.96 27.29
C LYS A 528 -11.63 33.70 26.78
N LEU A 529 -12.25 32.61 27.22
CA LEU A 529 -13.53 32.17 26.66
C LEU A 529 -14.71 33.01 27.14
N ARG A 530 -14.81 33.21 28.46
CA ARG A 530 -15.88 33.99 29.13
C ARG A 530 -15.26 34.80 30.28
N GLU A 531 -15.80 35.98 30.58
CA GLU A 531 -15.22 36.88 31.60
C GLU A 531 -15.21 36.26 33.02
N GLU A 532 -16.27 35.53 33.34
CA GLU A 532 -16.49 34.86 34.63
C GLU A 532 -15.66 33.58 34.80
N GLU A 533 -15.02 33.09 33.73
CA GLU A 533 -14.32 31.80 33.73
C GLU A 533 -12.81 31.98 33.70
N ASP A 534 -12.09 31.11 34.40
CA ASP A 534 -10.63 31.12 34.45
C ASP A 534 -10.01 30.07 33.51
N LYS A 535 -10.46 30.10 32.25
CA LYS A 535 -9.94 29.25 31.17
C LYS A 535 -9.78 30.00 29.85
N ALA A 536 -8.74 29.61 29.09
CA ALA A 536 -8.40 30.21 27.81
C ALA A 536 -7.89 29.15 26.83
N LEU A 537 -8.19 29.36 25.54
CA LEU A 537 -7.63 28.56 24.46
C LEU A 537 -6.48 29.29 23.79
N PHE A 538 -5.42 28.54 23.50
CA PHE A 538 -4.26 28.98 22.76
C PHE A 538 -4.47 28.76 21.26
N TYR A 539 -4.01 29.71 20.45
CA TYR A 539 -4.10 29.62 19.00
C TYR A 539 -2.79 30.04 18.34
N TRP A 540 -2.59 29.55 17.11
CA TRP A 540 -1.58 30.06 16.20
C TRP A 540 -2.19 30.35 14.84
N PHE A 541 -2.22 31.63 14.48
CA PHE A 541 -2.81 32.17 13.26
C PHE A 541 -1.73 32.54 12.24
N PHE A 542 -1.93 32.13 10.99
CA PHE A 542 -1.08 32.47 9.86
C PHE A 542 -1.90 33.21 8.80
N GLU A 543 -1.42 34.38 8.39
CA GLU A 543 -1.99 35.06 7.23
C GLU A 543 -1.72 34.29 5.94
N ALA A 544 -2.59 34.50 4.96
CA ALA A 544 -2.34 34.01 3.62
C ALA A 544 -1.04 34.60 3.06
N GLN A 545 -0.29 33.80 2.30
CA GLN A 545 1.00 34.22 1.73
C GLN A 545 0.85 35.39 0.76
N GLU A 546 -0.32 35.49 0.10
CA GLU A 546 -0.64 36.55 -0.85
C GLU A 546 -2.06 37.08 -0.60
N ALA A 547 -2.20 38.41 -0.65
CA ALA A 547 -3.46 39.13 -0.52
C ALA A 547 -4.36 38.65 0.64
N PRO A 548 -3.88 38.63 1.90
CA PRO A 548 -4.62 38.06 3.03
C PRO A 548 -5.99 38.72 3.29
N SER A 549 -6.22 39.95 2.83
CA SER A 549 -7.52 40.63 2.88
C SER A 549 -8.59 40.02 1.97
N ASP A 550 -8.17 39.27 0.94
CA ASP A 550 -9.04 38.77 -0.12
C ASP A 550 -9.25 37.25 0.02
N LYS A 551 -8.54 36.60 0.95
CA LYS A 551 -8.56 35.15 1.16
C LYS A 551 -9.53 34.75 2.28
N PRO A 552 -10.14 33.55 2.22
CA PRO A 552 -11.01 33.08 3.29
C PRO A 552 -10.25 32.89 4.61
N LEU A 553 -10.99 32.86 5.72
CA LEU A 553 -10.49 32.48 7.04
C LEU A 553 -10.89 31.03 7.33
N VAL A 554 -9.93 30.24 7.78
CA VAL A 554 -10.12 28.82 8.06
C VAL A 554 -9.67 28.50 9.47
N LEU A 555 -10.51 27.79 10.22
CA LEU A 555 -10.17 27.20 11.51
C LEU A 555 -9.80 25.74 11.31
N TRP A 556 -8.63 25.31 11.77
CA TRP A 556 -8.19 23.92 11.77
C TRP A 556 -8.38 23.30 13.16
N LEU A 557 -8.98 22.10 13.20
CA LEU A 557 -9.22 21.28 14.39
C LEU A 557 -8.71 19.85 14.16
N SER A 558 -7.69 19.45 14.89
CA SER A 558 -7.17 18.07 14.84
C SER A 558 -8.07 17.15 15.68
N GLY A 559 -8.19 15.90 15.26
CA GLY A 559 -8.93 14.87 16.00
C GLY A 559 -8.04 14.10 16.98
N GLY A 560 -8.60 13.03 17.56
CA GLY A 560 -8.11 12.44 18.80
C GLY A 560 -8.48 13.37 19.96
N PRO A 561 -9.55 13.09 20.74
CA PRO A 561 -10.03 14.05 21.72
C PRO A 561 -8.91 14.38 22.71
N GLY A 562 -8.39 15.61 22.61
CA GLY A 562 -7.23 16.05 23.39
C GLY A 562 -5.91 16.26 22.64
N CYS A 563 -5.84 16.08 21.32
CA CYS A 563 -4.61 16.25 20.54
C CYS A 563 -4.44 17.67 19.96
N SER A 564 -3.19 18.13 19.89
CA SER A 564 -2.85 19.51 19.52
C SER A 564 -2.89 19.74 18.01
N SER A 565 -3.72 20.71 17.59
CA SER A 565 -3.72 21.23 16.22
C SER A 565 -2.44 21.96 15.82
N ILE A 566 -1.69 22.46 16.78
CA ILE A 566 -0.39 23.09 16.49
C ILE A 566 0.67 22.01 16.28
N ALA A 567 0.69 20.97 17.10
CA ALA A 567 1.65 19.88 16.96
C ALA A 567 1.44 19.10 15.66
N PHE A 568 0.23 18.59 15.43
CA PHE A 568 -0.06 17.79 14.24
C PHE A 568 -0.31 18.71 13.04
N GLY A 569 -1.43 19.44 13.03
CA GLY A 569 -1.83 20.25 11.88
C GLY A 569 -0.80 21.29 11.43
N ALA A 570 -0.31 22.13 12.35
CA ALA A 570 0.58 23.23 11.97
C ALA A 570 2.03 22.77 11.73
N ALA A 571 2.55 21.86 12.55
CA ALA A 571 3.97 21.53 12.60
C ALA A 571 4.37 20.19 11.94
N GLN A 572 3.41 19.36 11.53
CA GLN A 572 3.67 18.12 10.79
C GLN A 572 2.98 18.09 9.42
N GLU A 573 1.86 18.79 9.27
CA GLU A 573 1.00 18.60 8.09
C GLU A 573 0.94 19.82 7.15
N ILE A 574 0.08 20.79 7.49
CA ILE A 574 -0.43 21.80 6.55
C ILE A 574 0.06 23.21 6.86
N GLY A 575 0.66 23.43 8.02
CA GLY A 575 1.20 24.74 8.40
C GLY A 575 2.46 25.10 7.59
N PRO A 576 2.88 26.37 7.63
CA PRO A 576 4.03 26.85 6.87
C PRO A 576 5.38 26.36 7.40
N PHE A 577 5.44 25.88 8.64
CA PHE A 577 6.69 25.49 9.31
C PHE A 577 6.56 24.07 9.86
N LEU A 578 7.29 23.11 9.27
CA LEU A 578 7.33 21.73 9.73
C LEU A 578 8.55 21.48 10.61
N VAL A 579 8.42 20.66 11.65
CA VAL A 579 9.55 20.27 12.51
C VAL A 579 10.19 19.00 11.93
N ASP A 580 11.49 19.08 11.61
CA ASP A 580 12.24 17.92 11.11
C ASP A 580 12.74 16.99 12.25
N GLY A 581 13.32 15.84 11.86
CA GLY A 581 13.94 14.87 12.79
C GLY A 581 15.15 15.39 13.59
N HIS A 582 15.51 16.66 13.45
CA HIS A 582 16.55 17.34 14.21
C HIS A 582 16.01 18.54 15.00
N GLU A 583 14.69 18.60 15.19
CA GLU A 583 14.00 19.67 15.93
C GLU A 583 14.21 21.06 15.32
N ARG A 584 14.32 21.14 13.99
CA ARG A 584 14.46 22.40 13.22
C ARG A 584 13.21 22.66 12.40
N LEU A 585 12.90 23.94 12.16
CA LEU A 585 11.83 24.31 11.26
C LEU A 585 12.28 24.27 9.80
N THR A 586 11.47 23.63 8.97
CA THR A 586 11.59 23.62 7.52
C THR A 586 10.35 24.28 6.90
N PHE A 587 10.53 24.96 5.76
CA PHE A 587 9.41 25.63 5.10
C PHE A 587 8.58 24.62 4.32
N ASN A 588 7.28 24.57 4.60
CA ASN A 588 6.35 23.71 3.88
C ASN A 588 5.94 24.36 2.55
N ARG A 589 6.44 23.81 1.44
CA ARG A 589 6.08 24.33 0.10
C ARG A 589 4.60 24.14 -0.25
N TYR A 590 3.92 23.21 0.40
CA TYR A 590 2.50 22.88 0.22
C TYR A 590 1.62 23.38 1.36
N SER A 591 2.10 24.33 2.16
CA SER A 591 1.34 24.91 3.26
C SER A 591 0.00 25.49 2.80
N TRP A 592 -1.06 25.25 3.55
CA TRP A 592 -2.39 25.68 3.17
C TRP A 592 -2.60 27.19 3.25
N ASN A 593 -1.74 27.91 3.99
CA ASN A 593 -1.78 29.38 4.01
C ASN A 593 -1.39 30.01 2.65
N ARG A 594 -1.06 29.22 1.64
CA ARG A 594 -0.97 29.70 0.24
C ARG A 594 -2.31 30.19 -0.31
N VAL A 595 -3.42 29.61 0.16
CA VAL A 595 -4.77 29.89 -0.38
C VAL A 595 -5.77 30.38 0.66
N ALA A 596 -5.40 30.40 1.95
CA ALA A 596 -6.26 30.85 3.05
C ALA A 596 -5.50 31.53 4.19
N ASN A 597 -6.21 32.28 5.01
CA ASN A 597 -5.77 32.65 6.36
C ASN A 597 -6.16 31.50 7.31
N ILE A 598 -5.24 31.00 8.15
CA ILE A 598 -5.48 29.75 8.90
C ILE A 598 -5.22 29.94 10.39
N ILE A 599 -6.20 29.56 11.21
CA ILE A 599 -6.11 29.49 12.66
C ILE A 599 -5.96 28.01 13.05
N PHE A 600 -4.85 27.65 13.69
CA PHE A 600 -4.72 26.38 14.42
C PHE A 600 -5.12 26.61 15.86
N LEU A 601 -6.15 25.91 16.34
CA LEU A 601 -6.70 26.09 17.68
C LEU A 601 -6.40 24.86 18.55
N GLU A 602 -5.74 25.07 19.69
CA GLU A 602 -5.55 24.01 20.67
C GLU A 602 -6.81 23.87 21.52
N SER A 603 -7.68 22.93 21.15
CA SER A 603 -8.95 22.67 21.81
C SER A 603 -9.12 21.17 22.07
N PRO A 604 -9.73 20.76 23.19
CA PRO A 604 -10.26 21.58 24.29
C PRO A 604 -9.21 22.20 25.21
N ILE A 605 -9.66 22.83 26.29
CA ILE A 605 -8.79 23.19 27.42
C ILE A 605 -7.91 22.00 27.84
N SER A 606 -6.70 22.29 28.29
CA SER A 606 -5.64 21.31 28.57
C SER A 606 -4.99 20.64 27.35
N VAL A 607 -5.40 20.94 26.12
CA VAL A 607 -4.66 20.54 24.92
C VAL A 607 -3.52 21.51 24.66
N GLY A 608 -2.31 20.98 24.46
CA GLY A 608 -1.11 21.76 24.21
C GLY A 608 -0.89 22.84 25.27
N PHE A 609 -0.96 24.11 24.87
CA PHE A 609 -0.79 25.27 25.73
C PHE A 609 -2.10 25.81 26.32
N SER A 610 -3.27 25.37 25.84
CA SER A 610 -4.57 25.77 26.38
C SER A 610 -4.74 25.32 27.82
N TYR A 611 -5.41 26.13 28.65
CA TYR A 611 -5.47 25.88 30.10
C TYR A 611 -6.82 26.23 30.73
N THR A 612 -7.02 25.66 31.91
CA THR A 612 -7.99 26.08 32.91
C THR A 612 -7.31 26.13 34.27
N ASN A 613 -7.67 27.10 35.10
CA ASN A 613 -7.29 27.15 36.50
C ASN A 613 -8.31 26.45 37.41
N ASN A 614 -9.44 25.98 36.86
CA ASN A 614 -10.44 25.19 37.57
C ASN A 614 -10.39 23.73 37.12
N SER A 615 -9.87 22.84 37.97
CA SER A 615 -9.78 21.42 37.68
C SER A 615 -11.12 20.74 37.43
N GLU A 616 -12.24 21.30 37.94
CA GLU A 616 -13.57 20.75 37.67
C GLU A 616 -13.96 20.83 36.18
N ASP A 617 -13.40 21.78 35.42
CA ASP A 617 -13.72 21.91 34.00
C ASP A 617 -13.30 20.66 33.22
N LEU A 618 -12.20 20.00 33.63
CA LEU A 618 -11.74 18.75 33.01
C LEU A 618 -12.73 17.59 33.19
N SER A 619 -13.51 17.61 34.28
CA SER A 619 -14.55 16.61 34.53
C SER A 619 -15.85 16.86 33.76
N LYS A 620 -15.97 18.03 33.11
CA LYS A 620 -17.14 18.46 32.34
C LYS A 620 -16.94 18.32 30.83
N LEU A 621 -15.73 17.96 30.39
CA LEU A 621 -15.39 17.87 28.97
C LEU A 621 -16.26 16.84 28.23
N GLY A 622 -16.56 17.18 26.98
CA GLY A 622 -17.42 16.43 26.07
C GLY A 622 -17.70 17.29 24.83
N ASP A 623 -18.24 16.69 23.76
CA ASP A 623 -18.35 17.34 22.45
C ASP A 623 -19.16 18.64 22.50
N GLN A 624 -20.26 18.66 23.26
CA GLN A 624 -21.10 19.85 23.41
C GLN A 624 -20.32 21.01 24.06
N VAL A 625 -19.55 20.74 25.12
CA VAL A 625 -18.75 21.76 25.80
C VAL A 625 -17.66 22.28 24.88
N VAL A 626 -16.99 21.40 24.14
CA VAL A 626 -15.95 21.80 23.17
C VAL A 626 -16.50 22.69 22.07
N ALA A 627 -17.67 22.35 21.50
CA ALA A 627 -18.29 23.18 20.47
C ALA A 627 -18.64 24.59 20.99
N LEU A 628 -19.16 24.70 22.21
CA LEU A 628 -19.48 25.98 22.85
C LEU A 628 -18.23 26.80 23.19
N ASP A 629 -17.19 26.16 23.71
CA ASP A 629 -15.92 26.81 24.04
C ASP A 629 -15.21 27.30 22.76
N ASN A 630 -15.23 26.52 21.68
CA ASN A 630 -14.69 26.92 20.37
C ASN A 630 -15.47 28.09 19.77
N TYR A 631 -16.80 28.11 19.92
CA TYR A 631 -17.61 29.26 19.51
C TYR A 631 -17.28 30.52 20.33
N ALA A 632 -17.13 30.39 21.65
CA ALA A 632 -16.72 31.49 22.51
C ALA A 632 -15.33 32.03 22.14
N PHE A 633 -14.39 31.13 21.84
CA PHE A 633 -13.08 31.47 21.29
C PHE A 633 -13.22 32.30 20.01
N LEU A 634 -14.00 31.85 19.01
CA LEU A 634 -14.18 32.57 17.75
C LEU A 634 -14.77 33.97 17.96
N VAL A 635 -15.78 34.11 18.83
CA VAL A 635 -16.36 35.41 19.19
C VAL A 635 -15.30 36.33 19.82
N GLY A 636 -14.47 35.82 20.73
CA GLY A 636 -13.37 36.56 21.33
C GLY A 636 -12.27 36.92 20.32
N TRP A 637 -11.91 35.98 19.45
CA TRP A 637 -10.90 36.14 18.42
C TRP A 637 -11.32 37.19 17.39
N PHE A 638 -12.57 37.21 16.92
CA PHE A 638 -13.06 38.26 16.01
C PHE A 638 -13.11 39.65 16.64
N LYS A 639 -13.23 39.77 17.97
CA LYS A 639 -13.07 41.06 18.65
C LYS A 639 -11.61 41.54 18.59
N ARG A 640 -10.65 40.60 18.70
CA ARG A 640 -9.21 40.89 18.62
C ARG A 640 -8.74 41.14 17.18
N PHE A 641 -9.31 40.45 16.21
CA PHE A 641 -8.99 40.54 14.78
C PHE A 641 -10.21 40.97 13.94
N PRO A 642 -10.75 42.19 14.13
CA PRO A 642 -12.01 42.60 13.52
C PRO A 642 -11.99 42.65 11.99
N ARG A 643 -10.81 42.79 11.36
CA ARG A 643 -10.67 42.81 9.90
C ARG A 643 -11.10 41.50 9.21
N PHE A 644 -11.03 40.36 9.91
CA PHE A 644 -11.41 39.06 9.35
C PHE A 644 -12.90 38.74 9.53
N LYS A 645 -13.67 39.57 10.24
CA LYS A 645 -15.08 39.30 10.55
C LYS A 645 -15.99 39.19 9.30
N SER A 646 -15.64 39.90 8.23
CA SER A 646 -16.37 39.84 6.95
C SER A 646 -15.92 38.70 6.02
N HIS A 647 -14.80 38.04 6.33
CA HIS A 647 -14.25 37.01 5.45
C HIS A 647 -15.15 35.78 5.44
N GLU A 648 -15.15 35.06 4.34
CA GLU A 648 -15.76 33.73 4.30
C GLU A 648 -15.04 32.83 5.32
N PHE A 649 -15.83 32.17 6.16
CA PHE A 649 -15.31 31.34 7.24
C PHE A 649 -15.60 29.86 6.97
N TYR A 650 -14.56 29.05 7.12
CA TYR A 650 -14.65 27.60 7.00
C TYR A 650 -14.02 26.92 8.21
N ILE A 651 -14.52 25.74 8.53
CA ILE A 651 -13.94 24.86 9.54
C ILE A 651 -13.33 23.66 8.83
N VAL A 652 -12.09 23.31 9.16
CA VAL A 652 -11.46 22.09 8.70
C VAL A 652 -11.15 21.21 9.90
N GLY A 653 -11.53 19.95 9.80
CA GLY A 653 -11.24 18.93 10.79
C GLY A 653 -10.43 17.77 10.22
N GLU A 654 -9.87 16.95 11.10
CA GLU A 654 -9.33 15.64 10.74
C GLU A 654 -9.72 14.61 11.81
N SER A 655 -9.95 13.36 11.44
CA SER A 655 -10.20 12.26 12.38
C SER A 655 -11.45 12.51 13.23
N TYR A 656 -11.33 12.52 14.55
CA TYR A 656 -12.37 12.98 15.48
C TYR A 656 -12.81 14.44 15.27
N GLY A 657 -12.09 15.22 14.45
CA GLY A 657 -12.57 16.48 13.90
C GLY A 657 -13.88 16.34 13.11
N GLY A 658 -14.25 15.12 12.72
CA GLY A 658 -15.59 14.77 12.21
C GLY A 658 -16.71 14.97 13.21
N HIS A 659 -16.44 15.02 14.51
CA HIS A 659 -17.38 15.52 15.52
C HIS A 659 -17.27 17.04 15.68
N TYR A 660 -16.04 17.54 15.88
CA TYR A 660 -15.80 18.95 16.19
C TYR A 660 -16.30 19.92 15.12
N ALA A 661 -16.02 19.63 13.85
CA ALA A 661 -16.37 20.52 12.74
C ALA A 661 -17.90 20.68 12.56
N PRO A 662 -18.71 19.62 12.39
CA PRO A 662 -20.15 19.76 12.23
C PRO A 662 -20.83 20.31 13.48
N GLN A 663 -20.42 19.94 14.69
CA GLN A 663 -21.06 20.44 15.91
C GLN A 663 -20.74 21.92 16.14
N LEU A 664 -19.51 22.38 15.88
CA LEU A 664 -19.19 23.82 15.89
C LEU A 664 -19.96 24.57 14.79
N ALA A 665 -20.06 24.00 13.59
CA ALA A 665 -20.84 24.59 12.49
C ALA A 665 -22.32 24.73 12.87
N GLU A 666 -22.89 23.77 13.60
CA GLU A 666 -24.25 23.84 14.14
C GLU A 666 -24.41 24.97 15.16
N VAL A 667 -23.49 25.07 16.13
CA VAL A 667 -23.51 26.15 17.12
C VAL A 667 -23.40 27.53 16.44
N ILE A 668 -22.55 27.68 15.43
CA ILE A 668 -22.44 28.93 14.65
C ILE A 668 -23.72 29.21 13.87
N HIS A 669 -24.28 28.20 13.18
CA HIS A 669 -25.50 28.35 12.38
C HIS A 669 -26.68 28.81 13.26
N GLU A 670 -26.83 28.25 14.44
CA GLU A 670 -27.85 28.65 15.41
C GLU A 670 -27.54 30.03 16.02
N GLY A 671 -26.28 30.24 16.42
CA GLY A 671 -25.80 31.49 16.98
C GLY A 671 -25.98 32.68 16.05
N ASN A 672 -25.83 32.48 14.73
CA ASN A 672 -26.04 33.52 13.71
C ASN A 672 -27.46 34.09 13.66
N ARG A 673 -28.45 33.45 14.30
CA ARG A 673 -29.83 33.98 14.35
C ARG A 673 -29.96 35.17 15.31
N ASN A 674 -29.26 35.14 16.45
CA ASN A 674 -29.44 36.10 17.54
C ASN A 674 -28.14 36.60 18.18
N GLY A 675 -26.97 36.14 17.72
CA GLY A 675 -25.65 36.42 18.27
C GLY A 675 -24.70 37.09 17.26
N PRO A 676 -23.38 37.16 17.59
CA PRO A 676 -22.38 37.69 16.68
C PRO A 676 -22.34 36.90 15.37
N TYR A 677 -22.65 37.57 14.26
CA TYR A 677 -22.66 36.93 12.95
C TYR A 677 -21.25 36.51 12.51
N ILE A 678 -21.10 35.24 12.12
CA ILE A 678 -19.94 34.63 11.49
C ILE A 678 -20.36 34.14 10.10
N ASN A 679 -19.65 34.55 9.05
CA ASN A 679 -19.94 34.20 7.65
C ASN A 679 -19.52 32.76 7.31
N LEU A 680 -20.10 31.78 8.01
CA LEU A 680 -19.84 30.35 7.82
C LEU A 680 -20.34 29.89 6.45
N LYS A 681 -19.44 29.33 5.64
CA LYS A 681 -19.73 28.81 4.30
C LYS A 681 -19.77 27.28 4.22
N GLY A 682 -19.09 26.61 5.12
CA GLY A 682 -19.00 25.15 5.09
C GLY A 682 -17.89 24.60 5.96
N PHE A 683 -17.73 23.29 5.91
CA PHE A 683 -16.62 22.61 6.56
C PHE A 683 -16.09 21.45 5.74
N MET A 684 -14.85 21.06 6.00
CA MET A 684 -14.17 19.97 5.34
C MET A 684 -13.51 19.06 6.38
N VAL A 685 -13.60 17.74 6.25
CA VAL A 685 -13.01 16.81 7.24
C VAL A 685 -12.24 15.67 6.58
N GLY A 686 -11.00 15.48 7.00
CA GLY A 686 -10.14 14.35 6.59
C GLY A 686 -10.33 13.13 7.47
N ASN A 687 -10.41 11.94 6.88
CA ASN A 687 -10.52 10.64 7.56
C ASN A 687 -11.52 10.69 8.73
N ALA A 688 -12.72 11.19 8.44
CA ALA A 688 -13.65 11.71 9.44
C ALA A 688 -14.35 10.61 10.24
N VAL A 689 -14.21 10.64 11.57
CA VAL A 689 -15.08 9.88 12.49
C VAL A 689 -16.42 10.58 12.53
N ILE A 690 -17.48 9.93 12.04
CA ILE A 690 -18.81 10.55 11.90
C ILE A 690 -19.96 9.63 12.31
N ASN A 691 -19.73 8.32 12.38
CA ASN A 691 -20.74 7.35 12.79
C ASN A 691 -20.04 6.08 13.26
N TYR A 692 -19.99 5.93 14.59
CA TYR A 692 -19.24 4.91 15.29
C TYR A 692 -19.51 3.48 14.76
N VAL A 693 -20.78 3.13 14.52
CA VAL A 693 -21.16 1.78 14.09
C VAL A 693 -20.60 1.47 12.70
N THR A 694 -20.76 2.42 11.77
CA THR A 694 -20.21 2.29 10.42
C THR A 694 -18.69 2.38 10.40
N ASP A 695 -18.11 3.16 11.31
CA ASP A 695 -16.68 3.35 11.45
C ASP A 695 -16.00 2.05 11.87
N LEU A 696 -16.51 1.37 12.90
CA LEU A 696 -16.02 0.05 13.30
C LEU A 696 -16.19 -1.00 12.21
N LYS A 697 -17.36 -1.05 11.56
CA LYS A 697 -17.60 -2.02 10.48
C LYS A 697 -16.57 -1.86 9.37
N GLY A 698 -16.31 -0.61 8.96
CA GLY A 698 -15.34 -0.31 7.92
C GLY A 698 -13.90 -0.66 8.31
N VAL A 699 -13.51 -0.50 9.58
CA VAL A 699 -12.20 -0.93 10.10
C VAL A 699 -11.98 -2.44 9.93
N PHE A 700 -12.96 -3.26 10.29
CA PHE A 700 -12.85 -4.72 10.14
C PHE A 700 -12.90 -5.18 8.69
N ASP A 701 -13.76 -4.58 7.87
CA ASP A 701 -13.81 -4.84 6.42
C ASP A 701 -12.48 -4.47 5.76
N PHE A 702 -11.91 -3.31 6.12
CA PHE A 702 -10.61 -2.86 5.62
C PHE A 702 -9.49 -3.83 5.95
N ALA A 703 -9.42 -4.33 7.19
CA ALA A 703 -8.40 -5.28 7.60
C ALA A 703 -8.52 -6.63 6.86
N LEU A 704 -9.75 -7.09 6.58
CA LEU A 704 -9.95 -8.28 5.75
C LEU A 704 -9.53 -8.03 4.30
N CYS A 705 -9.94 -6.89 3.74
CA CYS A 705 -9.65 -6.45 2.37
C CYS A 705 -8.15 -6.37 2.07
N HIS A 706 -7.36 -5.91 3.04
CA HIS A 706 -5.89 -5.79 2.94
C HIS A 706 -5.17 -7.03 3.48
N ALA A 707 -5.90 -8.12 3.73
CA ALA A 707 -5.38 -9.40 4.22
C ALA A 707 -4.58 -9.32 5.53
N ILE A 708 -4.80 -8.29 6.34
CA ILE A 708 -4.21 -8.12 7.67
C ILE A 708 -4.78 -9.19 8.62
N ILE A 709 -6.09 -9.48 8.52
CA ILE A 709 -6.76 -10.53 9.29
C ILE A 709 -7.23 -11.70 8.40
N THR A 710 -7.59 -12.80 9.06
CA THR A 710 -8.22 -13.95 8.41
C THR A 710 -9.73 -13.81 8.30
N LYS A 711 -10.34 -14.54 7.36
CA LYS A 711 -11.80 -14.64 7.28
C LYS A 711 -12.41 -15.20 8.57
N GLN A 712 -11.71 -16.09 9.28
CA GLN A 712 -12.17 -16.63 10.56
C GLN A 712 -12.29 -15.53 11.62
N VAL A 713 -11.28 -14.66 11.75
CA VAL A 713 -11.33 -13.53 12.70
C VAL A 713 -12.47 -12.59 12.30
N TYR A 714 -12.57 -12.26 11.01
CA TYR A 714 -13.63 -11.40 10.49
C TYR A 714 -15.05 -11.94 10.74
N ASP A 715 -15.32 -13.19 10.36
CA ASP A 715 -16.62 -13.83 10.55
C ASP A 715 -16.96 -13.91 12.05
N GLY A 716 -15.97 -14.25 12.89
CA GLY A 716 -16.13 -14.28 14.34
C GLY A 716 -16.55 -12.93 14.90
N ILE A 717 -15.92 -11.82 14.48
CA ILE A 717 -16.33 -10.46 14.86
C ILE A 717 -17.77 -10.20 14.41
N ARG A 718 -18.08 -10.45 13.13
CA ARG A 718 -19.39 -10.17 12.53
C ARG A 718 -20.53 -10.95 13.19
N GLU A 719 -20.26 -12.18 13.62
CA GLU A 719 -21.27 -13.08 14.18
C GLU A 719 -21.48 -12.87 15.68
N THR A 720 -20.48 -12.36 16.40
CA THR A 720 -20.48 -12.32 17.88
C THR A 720 -20.52 -10.92 18.48
N CYS A 721 -20.18 -9.89 17.70
CA CYS A 721 -20.20 -8.48 18.12
C CYS A 721 -21.49 -7.77 17.67
N ASP A 722 -22.08 -6.97 18.58
CA ASP A 722 -23.20 -6.06 18.29
C ASP A 722 -22.79 -4.63 18.65
N PHE A 723 -22.27 -3.88 17.67
CA PHE A 723 -21.72 -2.54 17.88
C PHE A 723 -22.76 -1.48 18.27
N THR A 724 -24.06 -1.84 18.36
CA THR A 724 -25.10 -0.95 18.90
C THR A 724 -25.23 -1.05 20.41
N ARG A 725 -24.56 -2.04 21.04
CA ARG A 725 -24.62 -2.29 22.48
C ARG A 725 -23.35 -1.81 23.19
N LYS A 726 -23.56 -1.30 24.39
CA LYS A 726 -22.47 -0.89 25.29
C LYS A 726 -21.66 -2.03 25.88
N GLU A 727 -22.18 -3.25 25.94
CA GLU A 727 -21.47 -4.40 26.49
C GLU A 727 -21.41 -5.49 25.43
N GLN A 728 -20.20 -5.99 25.17
CA GLN A 728 -19.96 -7.06 24.20
C GLN A 728 -19.81 -8.43 24.86
N THR A 729 -20.00 -9.48 24.07
CA THR A 729 -19.77 -10.85 24.52
C THR A 729 -18.28 -11.11 24.73
N LYS A 730 -17.96 -12.12 25.55
CA LYS A 730 -16.58 -12.60 25.71
C LYS A 730 -15.98 -13.08 24.39
N GLU A 731 -16.81 -13.68 23.54
CA GLU A 731 -16.41 -14.17 22.22
C GLU A 731 -16.07 -13.02 21.27
N CYS A 732 -16.89 -11.97 21.25
CA CYS A 732 -16.57 -10.73 20.54
C CYS A 732 -15.24 -10.14 21.04
N SER A 733 -15.06 -10.05 22.36
CA SER A 733 -13.83 -9.51 22.96
C SER A 733 -12.59 -10.29 22.51
N GLN A 734 -12.69 -11.62 22.42
CA GLN A 734 -11.59 -12.46 21.92
C GLN A 734 -11.29 -12.21 20.44
N ASN A 735 -12.33 -12.13 19.60
CA ASN A 735 -12.17 -11.90 18.17
C ASN A 735 -11.60 -10.49 17.87
N VAL A 736 -12.03 -9.48 18.63
CA VAL A 736 -11.44 -8.13 18.60
C VAL A 736 -9.98 -8.16 19.07
N GLY A 737 -9.65 -8.95 20.10
CA GLY A 737 -8.26 -9.16 20.53
C GLY A 737 -7.37 -9.72 19.41
N ASN A 738 -7.85 -10.72 18.67
CA ASN A 738 -7.13 -11.28 17.52
C ASN A 738 -6.97 -10.26 16.38
N PHE A 739 -7.94 -9.35 16.21
CA PHE A 739 -7.82 -8.24 15.27
C PHE A 739 -6.74 -7.23 15.69
N LEU A 740 -6.72 -6.86 16.97
CA LEU A 740 -5.71 -5.94 17.51
C LEU A 740 -4.29 -6.52 17.41
N GLU A 741 -4.15 -7.82 17.65
CA GLU A 741 -2.89 -8.55 17.46
C GLU A 741 -2.36 -8.43 16.03
N ALA A 742 -3.23 -8.36 15.01
CA ALA A 742 -2.79 -8.22 13.63
C ALA A 742 -2.19 -6.83 13.31
N TYR A 743 -2.40 -5.83 14.17
CA TYR A 743 -1.87 -4.47 14.03
C TYR A 743 -0.70 -4.16 14.99
N THR A 744 -0.18 -5.14 15.73
CA THR A 744 0.92 -4.89 16.70
C THR A 744 2.22 -4.46 16.02
N ASP A 745 2.45 -4.93 14.79
CA ASP A 745 3.72 -4.76 14.07
C ASP A 745 3.57 -3.88 12.81
N ILE A 746 2.41 -3.27 12.58
CA ILE A 746 2.16 -2.36 11.46
C ILE A 746 1.46 -1.07 11.93
N ASN A 747 1.64 0.03 11.21
CA ASN A 747 0.97 1.28 11.53
C ASN A 747 -0.48 1.27 10.99
N ILE A 748 -1.47 1.27 11.88
CA ILE A 748 -2.90 1.34 11.49
C ILE A 748 -3.26 2.64 10.76
N PHE A 749 -2.55 3.74 10.99
CA PHE A 749 -2.78 5.02 10.31
C PHE A 749 -2.24 5.04 8.88
N SER A 750 -1.36 4.10 8.50
CA SER A 750 -0.93 3.88 7.12
C SER A 750 -0.25 2.51 7.00
N ILE A 751 -0.97 1.54 6.45
CA ILE A 751 -0.56 0.12 6.51
C ILE A 751 0.72 -0.20 5.74
N TYR A 752 1.11 0.65 4.78
CA TYR A 752 2.32 0.50 3.98
C TYR A 752 3.50 1.33 4.51
N SER A 753 3.28 2.16 5.52
CA SER A 753 4.34 2.96 6.12
C SER A 753 5.25 2.11 7.03
N PRO A 754 6.54 2.47 7.13
CA PRO A 754 7.46 1.83 8.06
C PRO A 754 7.05 2.10 9.50
N VAL A 755 7.43 1.21 10.42
CA VAL A 755 7.26 1.41 11.86
C VAL A 755 8.55 1.98 12.44
N CYS A 756 8.44 2.98 13.31
CA CYS A 756 9.59 3.72 13.84
C CYS A 756 10.49 2.87 14.77
N PRO A 757 11.78 2.67 14.45
CA PRO A 757 12.67 1.81 15.24
C PRO A 757 13.15 2.37 16.59
N ALA A 758 12.76 3.60 16.94
CA ALA A 758 13.45 4.40 17.96
C ALA A 758 13.25 3.95 19.42
N ASP A 759 12.41 2.96 19.73
CA ASP A 759 12.10 2.57 21.11
C ASP A 759 11.85 1.05 21.27
N TYR A 760 12.75 0.19 20.75
CA TYR A 760 12.75 -1.22 21.18
C TYR A 760 13.53 -1.46 22.50
N ASP A 761 14.35 -0.50 22.94
CA ASP A 761 15.12 -0.58 24.20
C ASP A 761 14.39 0.01 25.41
N LYS A 762 13.22 0.63 25.20
CA LYS A 762 12.25 0.92 26.24
C LYS A 762 10.99 0.14 25.89
N PRO A 763 10.36 -0.59 26.83
CA PRO A 763 8.96 -0.91 26.63
C PRO A 763 8.26 0.43 26.38
N LEU A 764 7.40 0.51 25.36
CA LEU A 764 6.38 1.55 25.26
C LEU A 764 5.73 1.63 26.65
N SER A 765 6.20 2.56 27.48
CA SER A 765 5.77 2.60 28.88
C SER A 765 4.33 3.05 28.87
N ASP A 766 3.47 2.20 29.42
CA ASP A 766 2.06 2.43 29.70
C ASP A 766 1.10 2.47 28.50
N THR A 767 1.25 1.58 27.52
CA THR A 767 0.07 1.07 26.79
C THR A 767 -0.57 -0.03 27.64
N PRO A 768 -1.85 0.05 28.04
CA PRO A 768 -2.47 -0.98 28.84
C PRO A 768 -2.36 -2.33 28.13
N ASN A 769 -1.67 -3.27 28.78
CA ASN A 769 -1.91 -4.69 28.56
C ASN A 769 -3.42 -4.91 28.63
N VAL A 770 -4.03 -5.30 27.51
CA VAL A 770 -5.45 -5.64 27.44
C VAL A 770 -5.67 -6.91 28.27
N ALA A 771 -5.98 -6.74 29.54
CA ALA A 771 -6.65 -7.76 30.34
C ALA A 771 -8.12 -7.85 29.88
N PRO A 772 -8.72 -9.06 29.84
CA PRO A 772 -10.05 -9.29 29.31
C PRO A 772 -11.12 -8.75 30.28
N TYR A 773 -11.39 -7.45 30.21
CA TYR A 773 -12.61 -6.84 30.70
C TYR A 773 -13.65 -6.79 29.57
N ALA A 774 -14.94 -6.77 29.92
CA ALA A 774 -16.01 -6.60 28.96
C ALA A 774 -15.75 -5.33 28.14
N VAL A 775 -15.54 -5.47 26.82
CA VAL A 775 -15.27 -4.33 25.95
C VAL A 775 -16.58 -3.57 25.72
N SER A 776 -16.59 -2.28 26.03
CA SER A 776 -17.66 -1.37 25.62
C SER A 776 -17.41 -0.77 24.24
N GLU A 777 -18.44 -0.11 23.71
CA GLU A 777 -18.36 0.71 22.50
C GLU A 777 -17.13 1.64 22.55
N PHE A 778 -17.00 2.43 23.61
CA PHE A 778 -15.86 3.34 23.76
C PHE A 778 -14.52 2.61 23.97
N ASP A 779 -14.53 1.40 24.53
CA ASP A 779 -13.30 0.64 24.79
C ASP A 779 -12.67 0.09 23.52
N ILE A 780 -13.43 -0.39 22.53
CA ILE A 780 -12.85 -0.89 21.27
C ILE A 780 -12.08 0.22 20.56
N TRP A 781 -12.63 1.43 20.53
CA TRP A 781 -11.96 2.58 19.91
C TRP A 781 -10.68 2.99 20.64
N ASN A 782 -10.69 2.90 21.98
CA ASN A 782 -9.56 3.20 22.85
C ASN A 782 -8.51 2.08 22.91
N MET A 783 -8.89 0.84 22.58
CA MET A 783 -8.00 -0.33 22.51
C MET A 783 -7.20 -0.40 21.21
N MET A 784 -7.66 0.25 20.14
CA MET A 784 -6.89 0.36 18.91
C MET A 784 -5.58 1.13 19.15
N PRO A 785 -4.47 0.75 18.48
CA PRO A 785 -3.17 1.40 18.68
C PRO A 785 -3.26 2.92 18.56
N SER A 786 -2.84 3.61 19.62
CA SER A 786 -2.88 5.07 19.76
C SER A 786 -1.55 5.76 19.38
N THR A 787 -0.56 4.98 18.93
CA THR A 787 0.75 5.51 18.53
C THR A 787 0.56 6.54 17.42
N GLY A 788 1.03 7.76 17.67
CA GLY A 788 0.78 8.94 16.83
C GLY A 788 1.03 8.70 15.35
N TYR A 789 0.36 9.49 14.52
CA TYR A 789 0.27 9.34 13.07
C TYR A 789 1.61 9.03 12.37
N ASP A 790 2.70 9.66 12.84
CA ASP A 790 4.08 9.20 12.68
C ASP A 790 4.80 9.17 14.05
N PRO A 791 5.11 7.99 14.62
CA PRO A 791 5.74 7.91 15.93
C PRO A 791 7.18 8.48 15.97
N CYS A 792 7.85 8.65 14.83
CA CYS A 792 9.22 9.18 14.75
C CYS A 792 9.22 10.71 14.88
N GLU A 793 8.32 11.39 14.16
CA GLU A 793 8.32 12.85 14.07
C GLU A 793 7.72 13.51 15.32
N VAL A 794 6.72 12.87 15.93
CA VAL A 794 6.00 13.39 17.11
C VAL A 794 6.93 13.75 18.27
N ILE A 795 7.99 12.96 18.49
CA ILE A 795 8.97 13.21 19.56
C ILE A 795 9.72 14.52 19.31
N HIS A 796 10.09 14.80 18.06
CA HIS A 796 10.83 16.01 17.70
C HIS A 796 9.97 17.25 17.79
N VAL A 797 8.70 17.15 17.37
CA VAL A 797 7.69 18.21 17.54
C VAL A 797 7.51 18.57 19.00
N GLN A 798 7.31 17.56 19.87
CA GLN A 798 7.16 17.79 21.30
C GLN A 798 8.40 18.44 21.91
N LYS A 799 9.61 17.99 21.55
CA LYS A 799 10.85 18.60 22.03
C LYS A 799 11.00 20.04 21.58
N TYR A 800 10.66 20.34 20.31
CA TYR A 800 10.72 21.69 19.76
C TYR A 800 9.82 22.66 20.53
N PHE A 801 8.55 22.32 20.76
CA PHE A 801 7.60 23.17 21.49
C PHE A 801 7.86 23.26 23.00
N ASN A 802 8.70 22.39 23.56
CA ASN A 802 9.16 22.49 24.95
C ASN A 802 10.40 23.37 25.14
N LYS A 803 10.99 23.92 24.06
CA LYS A 803 12.08 24.90 24.19
C LYS A 803 11.52 26.23 24.70
N MET A 804 12.15 26.80 25.73
CA MET A 804 11.65 28.01 26.38
C MET A 804 11.64 29.24 25.46
N ASP A 805 12.65 29.36 24.59
CA ASP A 805 12.72 30.42 23.58
C ASP A 805 11.60 30.29 22.53
N VAL A 806 11.26 29.06 22.12
CA VAL A 806 10.10 28.77 21.27
C VAL A 806 8.80 29.20 21.96
N GLN A 807 8.56 28.77 23.20
CA GLN A 807 7.34 29.13 23.95
C GLN A 807 7.21 30.64 24.15
N LYS A 808 8.31 31.35 24.41
CA LYS A 808 8.30 32.81 24.50
C LYS A 808 7.99 33.47 23.16
N ALA A 809 8.56 32.97 22.06
CA ALA A 809 8.36 33.54 20.73
C ALA A 809 6.90 33.41 20.25
N ILE A 810 6.20 32.34 20.61
CA ILE A 810 4.77 32.14 20.29
C ILE A 810 3.83 32.62 21.42
N HIS A 811 4.35 33.29 22.44
CA HIS A 811 3.57 33.80 23.57
C HIS A 811 2.82 32.72 24.37
N ALA A 812 3.32 31.49 24.38
CA ALA A 812 2.80 30.37 25.17
C ALA A 812 3.40 30.30 26.58
N TYR A 813 4.53 30.98 26.84
CA TYR A 813 5.18 30.94 28.14
C TYR A 813 4.39 31.72 29.21
N LEU A 814 3.87 31.00 30.21
CA LEU A 814 3.20 31.58 31.38
C LEU A 814 4.00 31.26 32.66
N PRO A 815 4.46 32.26 33.46
CA PRO A 815 5.35 32.05 34.60
C PRO A 815 4.85 31.06 35.67
N ASN A 816 3.53 30.90 35.78
CA ASN A 816 2.87 30.03 36.77
C ASN A 816 2.39 28.69 36.19
N MET A 817 2.62 28.42 34.90
CA MET A 817 2.33 27.11 34.29
C MET A 817 3.62 26.30 34.17
N SER A 818 3.76 25.30 35.03
CA SER A 818 4.99 24.49 35.15
C SER A 818 5.01 23.23 34.29
N GLN A 819 4.05 23.04 33.38
CA GLN A 819 3.87 21.75 32.69
C GLN A 819 4.38 21.77 31.25
N PRO A 820 5.07 20.70 30.82
CA PRO A 820 5.54 20.59 29.45
C PRO A 820 4.37 20.47 28.48
N HIS A 821 4.56 20.99 27.27
CA HIS A 821 3.69 20.74 26.13
C HIS A 821 3.72 19.25 25.79
N THR A 822 2.54 18.66 25.55
CA THR A 822 2.38 17.31 25.02
C THR A 822 1.56 17.36 23.74
N VAL A 823 1.87 16.47 22.80
CA VAL A 823 1.13 16.42 21.52
C VAL A 823 -0.34 16.02 21.68
N CYS A 824 -0.65 15.22 22.70
CA CYS A 824 -2.01 14.97 23.17
C CYS A 824 -2.06 15.08 24.69
N SER A 825 -3.16 15.59 25.23
CA SER A 825 -3.33 15.84 26.66
C SER A 825 -3.46 14.54 27.46
N THR A 826 -2.64 14.40 28.50
CA THR A 826 -2.73 13.29 29.46
C THR A 826 -3.65 13.61 30.65
N LYS A 827 -4.20 14.82 30.72
CA LYS A 827 -5.08 15.28 31.82
C LYS A 827 -6.56 15.02 31.54
N ILE A 828 -6.92 14.85 30.27
CA ILE A 828 -8.29 14.52 29.88
C ILE A 828 -8.49 13.04 30.16
N LYS A 829 -9.25 12.73 31.23
CA LYS A 829 -9.51 11.36 31.68
C LYS A 829 -10.92 10.88 31.38
N ASN A 830 -11.87 11.81 31.29
CA ASN A 830 -13.27 11.54 31.07
C ASN A 830 -13.77 12.38 29.89
N TRP A 831 -14.71 11.80 29.12
CA TRP A 831 -15.44 12.46 28.05
C TRP A 831 -16.93 12.19 28.26
N ASN A 832 -17.68 13.22 28.62
CA ASN A 832 -19.04 13.05 29.16
C ASN A 832 -20.11 12.84 28.09
N ASP A 833 -19.90 13.42 26.91
CA ASP A 833 -20.79 13.25 25.76
C ASP A 833 -19.97 13.07 24.47
N SER A 834 -20.32 12.03 23.73
CA SER A 834 -19.86 11.74 22.38
C SER A 834 -21.00 11.01 21.69
N PRO A 835 -21.89 11.71 20.95
CA PRO A 835 -22.98 11.06 20.25
C PRO A 835 -22.41 9.98 19.32
N THR A 836 -23.07 8.83 19.20
CA THR A 836 -22.57 7.72 18.36
C THR A 836 -22.56 8.06 16.87
N THR A 837 -23.24 9.15 16.48
CA THR A 837 -23.31 9.64 15.10
C THR A 837 -23.56 11.14 15.05
N VAL A 838 -22.94 11.83 14.07
CA VAL A 838 -23.20 13.23 13.74
C VAL A 838 -23.97 13.39 12.43
N LEU A 839 -24.42 12.30 11.81
CA LEU A 839 -25.19 12.33 10.57
C LEU A 839 -26.44 13.24 10.63
N PRO A 840 -27.23 13.30 11.73
CA PRO A 840 -28.34 14.25 11.82
C PRO A 840 -27.90 15.72 11.77
N VAL A 841 -26.74 16.03 12.34
CA VAL A 841 -26.16 17.38 12.30
C VAL A 841 -25.73 17.71 10.86
N ILE A 842 -25.06 16.78 10.18
CA ILE A 842 -24.70 16.93 8.76
C ILE A 842 -25.94 17.19 7.90
N GLN A 843 -27.02 16.42 8.05
CA GLN A 843 -28.28 16.64 7.31
C GLN A 843 -28.90 18.02 7.59
N LYS A 844 -28.85 18.49 8.83
CA LYS A 844 -29.33 19.82 9.20
C LYS A 844 -28.51 20.91 8.50
N LEU A 845 -27.19 20.77 8.44
CA LEU A 845 -26.28 21.75 7.85
C LEU A 845 -26.33 21.76 6.32
N LEU A 846 -26.53 20.61 5.66
CA LEU A 846 -26.79 20.54 4.22
C LEU A 846 -28.09 21.28 3.86
N ARG A 847 -29.16 21.11 4.65
CA ARG A 847 -30.42 21.87 4.46
C ARG A 847 -30.26 23.37 4.70
N ALA A 848 -29.25 23.78 5.48
CA ALA A 848 -28.89 25.17 5.66
C ALA A 848 -28.05 25.74 4.50
N GLY A 849 -27.71 24.92 3.49
CA GLY A 849 -26.94 25.34 2.31
C GLY A 849 -25.44 25.43 2.56
N LEU A 850 -24.91 24.79 3.61
CA LEU A 850 -23.47 24.75 3.85
C LEU A 850 -22.80 23.72 2.94
N ARG A 851 -21.60 24.07 2.44
CA ARG A 851 -20.73 23.15 1.71
C ARG A 851 -20.07 22.17 2.66
N ILE A 852 -20.16 20.87 2.39
CA ILE A 852 -19.57 19.84 3.26
C ILE A 852 -18.69 18.92 2.43
N TRP A 853 -17.38 18.93 2.68
CA TRP A 853 -16.45 18.01 2.03
C TRP A 853 -15.92 17.00 3.03
N ILE A 854 -15.96 15.73 2.69
CA ILE A 854 -15.30 14.68 3.47
C ILE A 854 -14.26 14.05 2.54
N TYR A 855 -13.07 13.76 3.06
CA TYR A 855 -12.07 13.07 2.29
C TYR A 855 -11.36 12.01 3.11
N SER A 856 -10.85 10.95 2.47
CA SER A 856 -10.15 9.86 3.16
C SER A 856 -8.96 9.36 2.36
N GLY A 857 -7.83 9.15 3.03
CA GLY A 857 -6.75 8.33 2.48
C GLY A 857 -7.18 6.86 2.35
N ASP A 858 -6.84 6.22 1.23
CA ASP A 858 -7.23 4.83 0.94
C ASP A 858 -6.32 3.76 1.58
N THR A 859 -5.22 4.17 2.22
CA THR A 859 -4.34 3.28 3.00
C THR A 859 -4.50 3.43 4.51
N ASP A 860 -5.47 4.24 4.95
CA ASP A 860 -5.81 4.42 6.36
C ASP A 860 -6.62 3.25 6.90
N GLY A 861 -6.08 2.51 7.87
CA GLY A 861 -6.77 1.47 8.59
C GLY A 861 -7.53 1.94 9.83
N ARG A 862 -7.35 3.21 10.27
CA ARG A 862 -7.92 3.75 11.50
C ARG A 862 -9.32 4.33 11.29
N VAL A 863 -9.50 5.17 10.27
CA VAL A 863 -10.81 5.61 9.79
C VAL A 863 -10.84 5.39 8.27
N PRO A 864 -10.96 4.13 7.84
CA PRO A 864 -10.88 3.79 6.43
C PRO A 864 -11.91 4.52 5.58
N LEU A 865 -11.55 4.76 4.32
CA LEU A 865 -12.47 5.22 3.28
C LEU A 865 -13.80 4.45 3.27
N ILE A 866 -13.76 3.12 3.44
CA ILE A 866 -14.97 2.27 3.45
C ILE A 866 -15.92 2.61 4.62
N SER A 867 -15.39 3.03 5.77
CA SER A 867 -16.18 3.53 6.90
C SER A 867 -17.02 4.73 6.50
N THR A 868 -16.39 5.75 5.90
CA THR A 868 -17.08 6.94 5.41
C THR A 868 -18.14 6.59 4.36
N ARG A 869 -17.85 5.65 3.44
CA ARG A 869 -18.85 5.19 2.45
C ARG A 869 -20.05 4.51 3.09
N TYR A 870 -19.90 3.87 4.25
CA TYR A 870 -21.03 3.31 4.98
C TYR A 870 -21.87 4.41 5.62
N SER A 871 -21.24 5.38 6.29
CA SER A 871 -21.97 6.49 6.91
C SER A 871 -22.71 7.35 5.89
N LEU A 872 -22.10 7.64 4.74
CA LEU A 872 -22.74 8.42 3.67
C LEU A 872 -23.94 7.71 3.05
N ARG A 873 -23.94 6.37 2.99
CA ARG A 873 -25.09 5.58 2.55
C ARG A 873 -26.28 5.72 3.50
N GLU A 874 -26.05 5.86 4.81
CA GLU A 874 -27.12 6.07 5.79
C GLU A 874 -27.77 7.46 5.69
N LEU A 875 -27.07 8.45 5.13
CA LEU A 875 -27.68 9.75 4.85
C LEU A 875 -28.75 9.69 3.75
N ASN A 876 -28.72 8.65 2.90
CA ASN A 876 -29.66 8.43 1.80
C ASN A 876 -29.84 9.66 0.89
N LEU A 877 -28.71 10.32 0.57
CA LEU A 877 -28.66 11.47 -0.35
C LEU A 877 -28.59 10.98 -1.80
N ASN A 878 -29.22 11.72 -2.72
CA ASN A 878 -29.06 11.44 -4.14
C ASN A 878 -27.65 11.83 -4.62
N VAL A 879 -27.01 10.92 -5.36
CA VAL A 879 -25.75 11.18 -6.06
C VAL A 879 -26.01 12.11 -7.26
N THR A 880 -25.35 13.26 -7.30
CA THR A 880 -25.43 14.22 -8.41
C THR A 880 -24.35 13.97 -9.46
N GLU A 881 -23.15 13.62 -9.02
CA GLU A 881 -22.05 13.19 -9.90
C GLU A 881 -21.49 11.88 -9.37
N LYS A 882 -21.47 10.86 -10.23
CA LYS A 882 -21.07 9.49 -9.86
C LYS A 882 -19.59 9.43 -9.51
N TRP A 883 -19.23 8.44 -8.70
CA TRP A 883 -17.84 8.07 -8.41
C TRP A 883 -16.98 8.04 -9.68
N ARG A 884 -16.06 8.99 -9.77
CA ARG A 884 -15.17 9.21 -10.91
C ARG A 884 -13.76 9.49 -10.42
N VAL A 885 -12.77 9.25 -11.27
CA VAL A 885 -11.40 9.67 -10.99
C VAL A 885 -11.29 11.19 -10.89
N TRP A 886 -10.36 11.66 -10.08
CA TRP A 886 -9.88 13.03 -10.14
C TRP A 886 -8.36 13.09 -10.20
N PHE A 887 -7.86 14.15 -10.83
CA PHE A 887 -6.46 14.30 -11.19
C PHE A 887 -5.80 15.44 -10.43
N GLU A 888 -4.52 15.25 -10.14
CA GLU A 888 -3.60 16.31 -9.73
C GLU A 888 -2.39 16.23 -10.66
N GLU A 889 -2.15 17.30 -11.42
CA GLU A 889 -1.26 17.28 -12.57
C GLU A 889 -1.61 16.15 -13.56
N ARG A 890 -0.68 15.21 -13.81
CA ARG A 890 -0.81 14.13 -14.81
C ARG A 890 -1.16 12.77 -14.21
N GLU A 891 -1.36 12.72 -12.88
CA GLU A 891 -1.57 11.49 -12.13
C GLU A 891 -2.96 11.45 -11.51
N VAL A 892 -3.51 10.24 -11.38
CA VAL A 892 -4.73 10.02 -10.60
C VAL A 892 -4.43 10.32 -9.14
N ALA A 893 -5.13 11.32 -8.60
CA ALA A 893 -5.01 11.72 -7.21
C ALA A 893 -5.99 10.95 -6.31
N GLY A 894 -7.09 10.44 -6.87
CA GLY A 894 -8.04 9.57 -6.19
C GLY A 894 -9.37 9.55 -6.93
N TRP A 895 -10.46 9.37 -6.19
CA TRP A 895 -11.82 9.33 -6.73
C TRP A 895 -12.73 10.29 -5.97
N VAL A 896 -13.81 10.73 -6.60
CA VAL A 896 -14.76 11.68 -6.03
C VAL A 896 -16.19 11.32 -6.41
N GLU A 897 -17.12 11.48 -5.48
CA GLU A 897 -18.56 11.42 -5.71
C GLU A 897 -19.22 12.62 -5.03
N GLU A 898 -20.20 13.20 -5.72
CA GLU A 898 -20.88 14.41 -5.29
C GLU A 898 -22.36 14.09 -5.07
N TYR A 899 -22.94 14.67 -4.03
CA TYR A 899 -24.29 14.42 -3.59
C TYR A 899 -25.09 15.73 -3.51
N GLU A 900 -26.41 15.60 -3.57
CA GLU A 900 -27.32 16.72 -3.41
C GLU A 900 -27.11 17.47 -2.08
N GLY A 901 -27.45 18.76 -2.07
CA GLY A 901 -27.28 19.61 -0.88
C GLY A 901 -25.84 20.10 -0.65
N GLY A 902 -24.88 19.77 -1.53
CA GLY A 902 -23.52 20.30 -1.48
C GLY A 902 -22.52 19.46 -0.69
N LEU A 903 -22.77 18.15 -0.57
CA LEU A 903 -21.83 17.18 0.01
C LEU A 903 -20.93 16.59 -1.08
N THR A 904 -19.62 16.60 -0.85
CA THR A 904 -18.62 15.95 -1.72
C THR A 904 -17.81 14.96 -0.90
N PHE A 905 -17.63 13.75 -1.40
CA PHE A 905 -16.73 12.75 -0.82
C PHE A 905 -15.61 12.45 -1.79
N ALA A 906 -14.36 12.59 -1.34
CA ALA A 906 -13.19 12.32 -2.15
C ALA A 906 -12.22 11.35 -1.46
N SER A 907 -11.64 10.42 -2.20
CA SER A 907 -10.49 9.65 -1.75
C SER A 907 -9.18 10.25 -2.23
N VAL A 908 -8.10 9.94 -1.52
CA VAL A 908 -6.74 10.28 -1.95
C VAL A 908 -5.90 9.01 -2.05
N ARG A 909 -5.46 8.71 -3.27
CA ARG A 909 -4.77 7.47 -3.65
C ARG A 909 -3.39 7.37 -3.02
N GLY A 910 -3.12 6.28 -2.31
CA GLY A 910 -1.87 6.01 -1.61
C GLY A 910 -1.62 6.92 -0.40
N ALA A 911 -2.67 7.48 0.21
CA ALA A 911 -2.56 8.33 1.40
C ALA A 911 -3.02 7.57 2.64
N GLY A 912 -2.33 7.77 3.77
CA GLY A 912 -2.76 7.30 5.08
C GLY A 912 -3.75 8.26 5.74
N HIS A 913 -3.87 8.18 7.06
CA HIS A 913 -4.84 8.94 7.85
C HIS A 913 -4.64 10.45 7.76
N GLN A 914 -3.39 10.91 7.94
CA GLN A 914 -2.99 12.30 7.73
C GLN A 914 -2.67 12.53 6.26
N VAL A 915 -3.69 12.61 5.43
CA VAL A 915 -3.54 12.77 3.98
C VAL A 915 -2.53 13.87 3.59
N PRO A 916 -2.47 15.06 4.25
CA PRO A 916 -1.49 16.07 3.89
C PRO A 916 -0.03 15.67 4.15
N VAL A 917 0.26 14.73 5.06
CA VAL A 917 1.62 14.19 5.26
C VAL A 917 2.01 13.30 4.08
N TYR A 918 1.12 12.40 3.68
CA TYR A 918 1.40 11.40 2.66
C TYR A 918 1.34 11.95 1.23
N LYS A 919 0.40 12.87 0.97
CA LYS A 919 0.07 13.44 -0.33
C LYS A 919 -0.16 14.96 -0.24
N PRO A 920 0.87 15.74 0.16
CA PRO A 920 0.73 17.17 0.47
C PRO A 920 0.21 18.01 -0.70
N GLN A 921 0.63 17.68 -1.92
CA GLN A 921 0.19 18.38 -3.13
C GLN A 921 -1.30 18.14 -3.41
N GLN A 922 -1.72 16.87 -3.41
CA GLN A 922 -3.10 16.45 -3.62
C GLN A 922 -4.00 17.04 -2.52
N ALA A 923 -3.55 17.05 -1.27
CA ALA A 923 -4.27 17.66 -0.15
C ALA A 923 -4.47 19.17 -0.33
N LEU A 924 -3.42 19.91 -0.75
CA LEU A 924 -3.53 21.34 -1.04
C LEU A 924 -4.47 21.61 -2.22
N SER A 925 -4.43 20.77 -3.26
CA SER A 925 -5.35 20.87 -4.40
C SER A 925 -6.80 20.67 -3.96
N LEU A 926 -7.06 19.62 -3.19
CA LEU A 926 -8.39 19.33 -2.65
C LEU A 926 -8.92 20.50 -1.80
N PHE A 927 -8.10 21.05 -0.91
CA PHE A 927 -8.43 22.23 -0.12
C PHE A 927 -8.71 23.47 -0.98
N SER A 928 -7.91 23.70 -2.04
CA SER A 928 -8.08 24.85 -2.94
C SER A 928 -9.41 24.78 -3.71
N HIS A 929 -9.79 23.59 -4.18
CA HIS A 929 -11.07 23.36 -4.86
C HIS A 929 -12.26 23.51 -3.90
N PHE A 930 -12.13 22.99 -2.67
CA PHE A 930 -13.13 23.18 -1.61
C PHE A 930 -13.42 24.66 -1.36
N LEU A 931 -12.39 25.50 -1.20
CA LEU A 931 -12.55 26.93 -0.93
C LEU A 931 -13.17 27.67 -2.13
N SER A 932 -12.68 27.39 -3.33
CA SER A 932 -13.12 28.07 -4.57
C SER A 932 -14.47 27.60 -5.11
N ALA A 933 -15.10 26.62 -4.47
CA ALA A 933 -16.36 26.00 -4.92
C ALA A 933 -16.26 25.34 -6.30
N GLN A 934 -15.07 24.88 -6.68
CA GLN A 934 -14.85 24.23 -7.96
C GLN A 934 -14.86 22.72 -7.81
N PRO A 935 -15.39 21.97 -8.80
CA PRO A 935 -15.29 20.51 -8.81
C PRO A 935 -13.82 20.09 -8.94
N LEU A 936 -13.49 18.92 -8.38
CA LEU A 936 -12.16 18.34 -8.55
C LEU A 936 -11.91 17.98 -10.04
N PRO A 937 -10.69 18.21 -10.57
CA PRO A 937 -10.38 18.01 -11.98
C PRO A 937 -10.72 16.59 -12.46
N SER A 938 -11.45 16.47 -13.57
CA SER A 938 -11.83 15.18 -14.18
C SER A 938 -10.97 14.78 -15.38
N SER A 939 -9.98 15.62 -15.75
CA SER A 939 -9.03 15.37 -16.83
C SER A 939 -7.59 15.56 -16.36
N ARG A 940 -6.66 14.87 -17.04
CA ARG A 940 -5.20 15.01 -16.86
C ARG A 940 -4.62 16.33 -17.40
N PHE A 941 -5.41 17.09 -18.17
CA PHE A 941 -5.00 18.29 -18.90
C PHE A 941 -5.97 19.44 -18.69
#